data_AF-A0A422MZS1-F1
#
_entry.id   AF-A0A422MZS1-F1
#
_cell.length_a   1.000
_cell.length_b   1.000
_cell.length_c   1.000
_cell.angle_alpha   90.00
_cell.angle_beta   90.00
_cell.angle_gamma   90.00
#
_symmetry.space_group_name_H-M   'P 1'
#
loop_
_entity.id
_entity.type
_entity.pdbx_description
1 polymer ?
#
loop_
_entity_poly.entity_id
_entity_poly.type
_entity_poly.pdbx_seq_one_letter_code
_entity_poly.pdbx_strand_id
1 'polypeptide(L)'
;MVDNKAITNDPWIHIGDLYPEGKTLPLLPDRMDRDQFEQGEHFECCCLTAFATLVDHHPDVIRNVFVTKKVREDGRYTFQFHRYGQWVKVEIDDRIPLMEQQTLFCRSPTRHWWPLLLEKAYAKFYTLYQNIEGCTLQELYYDFTGRPVVSIPTDLKLAKSAMYHVDDPEFWLNLNEDLNACAYGATARSGLGSNTGIQENQAYGVLAVVSPFKSSDITLSDLFVKLSNPFVEAVYTGPMNNEDVRWTDELRVTYTPERRDTMYVPVTMFLETFSSLEKVLLGGVALPGWHFNSEWGEGTNGGNPTLVTWRENPLYVVRNTSDEPLQIMAMVGQPDQRHKLHLMPQQELNYIQCGLVLSQSTDTTMIPTYLLTANNHRMVHKGLYMDFREVVNRIVVPPNFFGYLVPGAMFHEQGKFLLSYWYQNPGDEKPLTFTRLKVDVARHLPAIAHVVLEHQQKRRVDFVVDTPTDVHILLRQEKPYRTPNCSDAMTEDFLGMYLYDADNKCISGVASATNFRETGIVHHLPRDGRYALSITCPHGNGEVPVRVEVVAIEEAHVRTTEPPIDAVEFHDDESEFTEEALSTPLPRASVDISARKPSARGGSISARTPSIPIEVDISHQDLSFLDPAPEGIALQDIPLMGEALFAAMAGERLKVKRDPVANASKIAALEAEMNEVAHEMAKRMHAKERTFLDPEPEGVPLELLALNENEAFLELERELRALNHKPRKDASAIAALEDELFDRTHVLASELKEKERELFLDPQPGGVPVSELPLDSDEPFHTMEVERLRLRNEDPRGNAAKIKELEGELNERARELAQLQLHKERAFLNPEPFGFPLEELGLEYDDAVVRGEAKLRELR
;
A
#
# COMPACT_ATOMS: atom_id res chain seq x y z
N MET A 1 -23.15 -7.78 -14.23
CA MET A 1 -22.91 -7.36 -15.63
C MET A 1 -24.16 -6.61 -16.10
N VAL A 2 -24.11 -5.29 -16.18
CA VAL A 2 -25.25 -4.47 -16.64
C VAL A 2 -24.87 -3.91 -18.00
N ASP A 3 -25.46 -4.46 -19.06
CA ASP A 3 -25.53 -3.78 -20.36
C ASP A 3 -26.11 -2.38 -20.11
N ASN A 4 -25.50 -1.32 -20.67
CA ASN A 4 -25.99 0.06 -20.53
C ASN A 4 -27.47 0.22 -20.94
N LYS A 5 -28.01 -0.74 -21.71
CA LYS A 5 -29.47 -0.85 -21.95
C LYS A 5 -30.33 -0.91 -20.69
N ALA A 6 -29.79 -1.33 -19.55
CA ALA A 6 -30.53 -1.39 -18.29
C ALA A 6 -30.41 -0.11 -17.43
N ILE A 7 -29.45 0.80 -17.71
CA ILE A 7 -29.24 2.03 -16.93
C ILE A 7 -30.00 3.22 -17.56
N THR A 8 -30.07 3.30 -18.89
CA THR A 8 -30.91 4.29 -19.59
C THR A 8 -32.05 3.59 -20.31
N ASN A 9 -33.22 3.45 -19.67
CA ASN A 9 -34.45 3.01 -20.35
C ASN A 9 -34.98 4.08 -21.33
N ASP A 10 -34.54 5.33 -21.15
CA ASP A 10 -34.93 6.47 -21.99
C ASP A 10 -33.96 6.64 -23.19
N PRO A 11 -34.48 7.03 -24.38
CA PRO A 11 -33.63 7.38 -25.52
C PRO A 11 -32.80 8.63 -25.19
N TRP A 12 -31.51 8.60 -25.55
CA TRP A 12 -30.65 9.76 -25.38
C TRP A 12 -31.14 10.90 -26.26
N ILE A 13 -31.30 12.10 -25.68
CA ILE A 13 -31.84 13.26 -26.37
C ILE A 13 -30.75 14.24 -26.74
N HIS A 14 -30.93 15.02 -27.80
CA HIS A 14 -30.00 16.09 -28.14
C HIS A 14 -29.96 17.14 -27.03
N ILE A 15 -28.77 17.60 -26.64
CA ILE A 15 -28.61 18.65 -25.63
C ILE A 15 -29.34 19.94 -26.01
N GLY A 16 -29.51 20.18 -27.32
CA GLY A 16 -30.29 21.29 -27.84
C GLY A 16 -31.79 21.19 -27.65
N ASP A 17 -32.32 20.01 -27.32
CA ASP A 17 -33.72 19.81 -26.95
C ASP A 17 -33.87 19.80 -25.42
N LEU A 18 -32.86 19.32 -24.70
CA LEU A 18 -32.77 19.40 -23.23
C LEU A 18 -32.65 20.84 -22.73
N TYR A 19 -31.73 21.61 -23.32
CA TYR A 19 -31.42 23.00 -22.97
C TYR A 19 -31.41 23.88 -24.24
N PRO A 20 -32.59 24.24 -24.78
CA PRO A 20 -32.70 24.97 -26.05
C PRO A 20 -31.97 26.31 -26.07
N GLU A 21 -31.80 26.96 -24.92
CA GLU A 21 -31.11 28.24 -24.77
C GLU A 21 -29.64 28.16 -25.19
N GLY A 22 -28.98 27.01 -25.00
CA GLY A 22 -27.59 26.85 -25.42
C GLY A 22 -27.39 26.89 -26.93
N LYS A 23 -28.45 26.81 -27.75
CA LYS A 23 -28.36 27.04 -29.21
C LYS A 23 -27.96 28.48 -29.55
N THR A 24 -28.27 29.44 -28.67
CA THR A 24 -28.01 30.87 -28.89
C THR A 24 -26.93 31.44 -27.97
N LEU A 25 -26.56 30.73 -26.90
CA LEU A 25 -25.49 31.11 -25.99
C LEU A 25 -24.12 30.60 -26.48
N PRO A 26 -23.01 31.24 -26.05
CA PRO A 26 -21.67 30.72 -26.31
C PRO A 26 -21.51 29.32 -25.71
N LEU A 27 -20.94 28.39 -26.50
CA LEU A 27 -20.59 27.05 -26.01
C LEU A 27 -19.68 27.12 -24.78
N LEU A 28 -18.68 28.01 -24.84
CA LEU A 28 -17.75 28.30 -23.75
C LEU A 28 -18.00 29.74 -23.29
N PRO A 29 -18.63 29.96 -22.12
CA PRO A 29 -18.89 31.30 -21.62
C PRO A 29 -17.59 32.02 -21.23
N ASP A 30 -17.64 33.36 -21.25
CA ASP A 30 -16.51 34.21 -20.82
C ASP A 30 -16.15 33.96 -19.35
N ARG A 31 -17.17 33.74 -18.51
CA ARG A 31 -17.03 33.29 -17.13
C ARG A 31 -17.54 31.85 -17.01
N MET A 32 -16.63 30.94 -16.68
CA MET A 32 -16.97 29.62 -16.17
C MET A 32 -17.13 29.73 -14.66
N ASP A 33 -18.10 29.02 -14.10
CA ASP A 33 -18.43 29.10 -12.68
C ASP A 33 -18.93 27.74 -12.18
N ARG A 34 -18.75 27.47 -10.90
CA ARG A 34 -19.19 26.24 -10.25
C ARG A 34 -20.71 26.07 -10.22
N ASP A 35 -21.47 27.17 -10.27
CA ASP A 35 -22.94 27.12 -10.39
C ASP A 35 -23.41 26.55 -11.75
N GLN A 36 -22.48 26.31 -12.69
CA GLN A 36 -22.80 25.80 -14.02
C GLN A 36 -22.91 24.28 -14.10
N PHE A 37 -22.50 23.55 -13.07
CA PHE A 37 -22.56 22.09 -13.06
C PHE A 37 -22.87 21.54 -11.67
N GLU A 38 -23.64 20.46 -11.63
CA GLU A 38 -23.92 19.67 -10.43
C GLU A 38 -23.99 18.18 -10.78
N GLN A 39 -23.98 17.32 -9.76
CA GLN A 39 -24.17 15.89 -9.92
C GLN A 39 -25.59 15.61 -10.45
N GLY A 40 -25.74 14.67 -11.37
CA GLY A 40 -27.04 14.11 -11.75
C GLY A 40 -27.37 12.85 -10.94
N GLU A 41 -28.22 12.00 -11.50
CA GLU A 41 -28.80 10.86 -10.77
C GLU A 41 -27.80 9.72 -10.48
N HIS A 42 -26.70 9.64 -11.24
CA HIS A 42 -25.60 8.71 -11.03
C HIS A 42 -24.44 9.41 -10.32
N PHE A 43 -24.12 8.97 -9.11
CA PHE A 43 -23.13 9.61 -8.23
C PHE A 43 -21.69 9.20 -8.59
N GLU A 44 -21.10 9.86 -9.59
CA GLU A 44 -19.67 9.81 -9.90
C GLU A 44 -19.13 11.25 -10.01
N CYS A 45 -18.26 11.66 -9.07
CA CYS A 45 -17.95 13.07 -8.85
C CYS A 45 -16.57 13.52 -9.34
N CYS A 46 -15.67 12.61 -9.72
CA CYS A 46 -14.27 12.96 -9.99
C CYS A 46 -14.11 14.06 -11.05
N CYS A 47 -14.91 14.01 -12.13
CA CYS A 47 -14.94 15.00 -13.20
C CYS A 47 -15.39 16.37 -12.70
N LEU A 48 -16.49 16.43 -11.95
CA LEU A 48 -17.04 17.67 -11.42
C LEU A 48 -16.09 18.30 -10.39
N THR A 49 -15.43 17.48 -9.57
CA THR A 49 -14.40 17.93 -8.64
C THR A 49 -13.23 18.58 -9.40
N ALA A 50 -12.75 17.97 -10.49
CA ALA A 50 -11.70 18.57 -11.31
C ALA A 50 -12.17 19.87 -11.99
N PHE A 51 -13.43 19.95 -12.43
CA PHE A 51 -13.97 21.19 -12.99
C PHE A 51 -13.98 22.29 -11.93
N ALA A 52 -14.44 21.99 -10.71
CA ALA A 52 -14.53 22.95 -9.62
C ALA A 52 -13.18 23.57 -9.23
N THR A 53 -12.09 22.81 -9.30
CA THR A 53 -10.74 23.32 -9.00
C THR A 53 -10.13 24.12 -10.14
N LEU A 54 -10.61 23.92 -11.37
CA LEU A 54 -10.08 24.59 -12.55
C LEU A 54 -10.85 25.87 -12.92
N VAL A 55 -12.18 25.93 -12.72
CA VAL A 55 -12.98 27.06 -13.21
C VAL A 55 -12.63 28.41 -12.57
N ASP A 56 -12.21 28.42 -11.31
CA ASP A 56 -11.95 29.66 -10.56
C ASP A 56 -10.64 30.34 -10.98
N HIS A 57 -9.55 29.57 -11.12
CA HIS A 57 -8.20 30.10 -11.40
C HIS A 57 -7.67 29.74 -12.79
N HIS A 58 -8.16 28.65 -13.39
CA HIS A 58 -7.58 28.03 -14.60
C HIS A 58 -8.62 27.64 -15.67
N PRO A 59 -9.63 28.48 -15.99
CA PRO A 59 -10.68 28.12 -16.94
C PRO A 59 -10.13 27.82 -18.34
N ASP A 60 -8.94 28.33 -18.67
CA ASP A 60 -8.28 28.06 -19.95
C ASP A 60 -7.85 26.60 -20.11
N VAL A 61 -7.65 25.84 -19.03
CA VAL A 61 -7.42 24.39 -19.10
C VAL A 61 -8.65 23.72 -19.70
N ILE A 62 -9.84 23.99 -19.16
CA ILE A 62 -11.11 23.49 -19.68
C ILE A 62 -11.30 23.96 -21.12
N ARG A 63 -11.09 25.25 -21.42
CA ARG A 63 -11.19 25.76 -22.79
C ARG A 63 -10.25 25.05 -23.75
N ASN A 64 -9.03 24.71 -23.35
CA ASN A 64 -8.03 24.05 -24.20
C ASN A 64 -8.41 22.61 -24.54
N VAL A 65 -9.14 21.92 -23.67
CA VAL A 65 -9.69 20.58 -23.95
C VAL A 65 -10.74 20.62 -25.07
N PHE A 66 -11.49 21.72 -25.23
CA PHE A 66 -12.40 21.90 -26.35
C PHE A 66 -11.66 22.30 -27.63
N VAL A 67 -11.64 21.43 -28.64
CA VAL A 67 -11.20 21.81 -29.99
C VAL A 67 -12.31 22.59 -30.71
N THR A 68 -13.55 22.18 -30.51
CA THR A 68 -14.74 22.91 -30.97
C THR A 68 -15.06 24.06 -30.03
N LYS A 69 -14.99 25.31 -30.52
CA LYS A 69 -15.16 26.52 -29.70
C LYS A 69 -16.55 27.16 -29.78
N LYS A 70 -17.39 26.72 -30.70
CA LYS A 70 -18.72 27.28 -30.96
C LYS A 70 -19.75 26.16 -31.01
N VAL A 71 -21.00 26.51 -30.72
CA VAL A 71 -22.15 25.61 -30.91
C VAL A 71 -22.21 25.20 -32.38
N ARG A 72 -22.49 23.92 -32.62
CA ARG A 72 -22.51 23.35 -33.97
C ARG A 72 -23.89 22.81 -34.32
N GLU A 73 -24.39 23.23 -35.48
CA GLU A 73 -25.70 22.81 -35.99
C GLU A 73 -25.74 21.33 -36.35
N ASP A 74 -24.60 20.73 -36.67
CA ASP A 74 -24.49 19.30 -37.00
C ASP A 74 -24.34 18.39 -35.76
N GLY A 75 -24.42 18.96 -34.55
CA GLY A 75 -24.39 18.22 -33.29
C GLY A 75 -23.08 17.51 -32.96
N ARG A 76 -22.00 17.74 -33.73
CA ARG A 76 -20.70 17.09 -33.52
C ARG A 76 -19.72 18.01 -32.80
N TYR A 77 -19.04 17.50 -31.78
CA TYR A 77 -18.10 18.28 -30.96
C TYR A 77 -16.78 17.53 -30.81
N THR A 78 -15.67 18.21 -31.10
CA THR A 78 -14.32 17.67 -30.96
C THR A 78 -13.64 18.22 -29.71
N PHE A 79 -13.00 17.33 -28.98
CA PHE A 79 -12.22 17.53 -27.77
C PHE A 79 -10.81 16.99 -27.95
N GLN A 80 -9.90 17.31 -27.03
CA GLN A 80 -8.57 16.74 -26.96
C GLN A 80 -8.16 16.47 -25.52
N PHE A 81 -7.57 15.31 -25.29
CA PHE A 81 -7.03 14.89 -23.99
C PHE A 81 -5.59 14.44 -24.17
N HIS A 82 -4.76 14.64 -23.16
CA HIS A 82 -3.37 14.27 -23.17
C HIS A 82 -3.20 12.82 -22.70
N ARG A 83 -2.43 12.02 -23.44
CA ARG A 83 -2.05 10.65 -23.03
C ARG A 83 -0.71 10.30 -23.66
N TYR A 84 0.20 9.75 -22.85
CA TYR A 84 1.55 9.33 -23.26
C TYR A 84 2.37 10.42 -23.98
N GLY A 85 2.33 11.66 -23.49
CA GLY A 85 3.09 12.78 -24.07
C GLY A 85 2.46 13.40 -25.32
N GLN A 86 1.21 13.06 -25.66
CA GLN A 86 0.54 13.49 -26.89
C GLN A 86 -0.91 13.90 -26.66
N TRP A 87 -1.40 14.84 -27.46
CA TRP A 87 -2.81 15.23 -27.50
C TRP A 87 -3.60 14.31 -28.44
N VAL A 88 -4.59 13.60 -27.89
CA VAL A 88 -5.49 12.69 -28.58
C VAL A 88 -6.84 13.37 -28.76
N LYS A 89 -7.33 13.43 -30.01
CA LYS A 89 -8.63 14.03 -30.32
C LYS A 89 -9.77 13.04 -30.11
N VAL A 90 -10.87 13.51 -29.53
CA VAL A 90 -12.10 12.75 -29.32
C VAL A 90 -13.26 13.52 -29.91
N GLU A 91 -14.05 12.90 -30.78
CA GLU A 91 -15.26 13.48 -31.34
C GLU A 91 -16.50 12.81 -30.75
N ILE A 92 -17.47 13.58 -30.28
CA ILE A 92 -18.77 13.09 -29.78
C ILE A 92 -19.91 13.74 -30.57
N ASP A 93 -21.06 13.07 -30.60
CA ASP A 93 -22.34 13.75 -30.85
C ASP A 93 -22.85 14.45 -29.57
N ASP A 94 -23.95 15.18 -29.65
CA ASP A 94 -24.52 16.00 -28.59
C ASP A 94 -25.69 15.36 -27.85
N ARG A 95 -25.87 14.04 -27.99
CA ARG A 95 -26.93 13.31 -27.27
C ARG A 95 -26.53 13.07 -25.81
N ILE A 96 -27.40 13.34 -24.86
CA ILE A 96 -27.13 13.20 -23.43
C ILE A 96 -27.97 12.04 -22.85
N PRO A 97 -27.38 11.15 -22.04
CA PRO A 97 -28.12 10.09 -21.35
C PRO A 97 -29.06 10.66 -20.29
N LEU A 98 -30.29 10.15 -20.27
CA LEU A 98 -31.31 10.50 -19.28
C LEU A 98 -31.81 9.26 -18.52
N MET A 99 -32.32 9.49 -17.32
CA MET A 99 -33.11 8.55 -16.54
C MET A 99 -34.28 9.32 -15.90
N GLU A 100 -35.51 8.87 -16.15
CA GLU A 100 -36.73 9.51 -15.65
C GLU A 100 -36.82 11.01 -16.02
N GLN A 101 -36.42 11.35 -17.25
CA GLN A 101 -36.31 12.73 -17.76
C GLN A 101 -35.26 13.62 -17.07
N GLN A 102 -34.46 13.09 -16.15
CA GLN A 102 -33.33 13.77 -15.52
C GLN A 102 -32.00 13.36 -16.17
N THR A 103 -31.01 14.26 -16.15
CA THR A 103 -29.65 13.93 -16.61
C THR A 103 -29.03 12.87 -15.72
N LEU A 104 -28.53 11.79 -16.32
CA LEU A 104 -27.96 10.67 -15.57
C LEU A 104 -26.62 11.02 -14.92
N PHE A 105 -25.70 11.65 -15.64
CA PHE A 105 -24.37 12.04 -15.13
C PHE A 105 -24.36 13.54 -14.82
N CYS A 106 -23.42 14.34 -15.34
CA CYS A 106 -23.40 15.78 -15.11
C CYS A 106 -24.72 16.47 -15.50
N ARG A 107 -25.18 17.39 -14.65
CA ARG A 107 -26.31 18.30 -14.87
C ARG A 107 -25.82 19.73 -14.92
N SER A 108 -26.51 20.61 -15.66
CA SER A 108 -26.27 22.06 -15.59
C SER A 108 -27.48 22.81 -15.06
N PRO A 109 -27.44 23.31 -13.80
CA PRO A 109 -28.51 24.12 -13.22
C PRO A 109 -28.79 25.39 -14.01
N THR A 110 -27.73 25.98 -14.57
CA THR A 110 -27.78 27.18 -15.39
C THR A 110 -27.90 26.88 -16.89
N ARG A 111 -28.15 25.62 -17.27
CA ARG A 111 -28.39 25.17 -18.66
C ARG A 111 -27.22 25.40 -19.63
N HIS A 112 -26.00 25.49 -19.13
CA HIS A 112 -24.78 25.54 -19.95
C HIS A 112 -24.44 24.16 -20.50
N TRP A 113 -23.99 24.10 -21.75
CA TRP A 113 -23.74 22.82 -22.44
C TRP A 113 -22.36 22.23 -22.17
N TRP A 114 -21.36 23.07 -21.89
CA TRP A 114 -19.97 22.64 -21.78
C TRP A 114 -19.72 21.53 -20.75
N PRO A 115 -20.32 21.52 -19.54
CA PRO A 115 -19.98 20.50 -18.54
C PRO A 115 -20.39 19.10 -19.00
N LEU A 116 -21.61 18.98 -19.51
CA LEU A 116 -22.19 17.71 -19.96
C LEU A 116 -21.44 17.16 -21.18
N LEU A 117 -21.09 18.02 -22.13
CA LEU A 117 -20.34 17.62 -23.32
C LEU A 117 -18.90 17.22 -22.98
N LEU A 118 -18.26 17.91 -22.03
CA LEU A 118 -16.90 17.60 -21.60
C LEU A 118 -16.82 16.25 -20.89
N GLU A 119 -17.70 16.01 -19.92
CA GLU A 119 -17.78 14.73 -19.23
C GLU A 119 -18.06 13.58 -20.21
N LYS A 120 -19.00 13.76 -21.16
CA LYS A 120 -19.27 12.77 -22.21
C LYS A 120 -18.04 12.49 -23.09
N ALA A 121 -17.31 13.53 -23.47
CA ALA A 121 -16.10 13.39 -24.28
C ALA A 121 -15.02 12.61 -23.52
N TYR A 122 -14.90 12.85 -22.22
CA TYR A 122 -13.97 12.13 -21.35
C TYR A 122 -14.39 10.66 -21.14
N ALA A 123 -15.69 10.39 -20.94
CA ALA A 123 -16.22 9.03 -20.95
C ALA A 123 -15.90 8.30 -22.25
N LYS A 124 -16.07 8.95 -23.41
CA LYS A 124 -15.67 8.38 -24.70
C LYS A 124 -14.16 8.16 -24.83
N PHE A 125 -13.34 9.03 -24.26
CA PHE A 125 -11.88 8.86 -24.22
C PHE A 125 -11.46 7.57 -23.49
N TYR A 126 -12.29 7.13 -22.53
CA TYR A 126 -12.19 5.86 -21.82
C TYR A 126 -13.13 4.77 -22.34
N THR A 127 -13.77 4.97 -23.50
CA THR A 127 -14.74 4.07 -24.16
C THR A 127 -16.16 4.12 -23.59
N LEU A 128 -16.35 4.19 -22.27
CA LEU A 128 -17.66 4.13 -21.59
C LEU A 128 -17.69 5.07 -20.38
N TYR A 129 -18.90 5.47 -19.96
CA TYR A 129 -19.10 6.20 -18.70
C TYR A 129 -18.65 5.38 -17.49
N GLN A 130 -18.94 4.07 -17.43
CA GLN A 130 -18.45 3.21 -16.33
C GLN A 130 -16.94 3.24 -16.14
N ASN A 131 -16.18 3.49 -17.19
CA ASN A 131 -14.73 3.49 -17.09
C ASN A 131 -14.17 4.77 -16.45
N ILE A 132 -14.99 5.82 -16.30
CA ILE A 132 -14.60 7.00 -15.52
C ILE A 132 -14.90 6.81 -14.03
N GLU A 133 -15.72 5.82 -13.67
CA GLU A 133 -15.94 5.41 -12.28
C GLU A 133 -14.61 4.89 -11.72
N GLY A 134 -14.12 5.53 -10.66
CA GLY A 134 -12.78 5.23 -10.12
C GLY A 134 -11.60 5.87 -10.87
N CYS A 135 -11.84 6.86 -11.73
CA CYS A 135 -10.76 7.76 -12.15
C CYS A 135 -10.30 8.65 -10.99
N THR A 136 -8.98 8.78 -10.84
CA THR A 136 -8.38 9.64 -9.81
C THR A 136 -8.22 11.06 -10.35
N LEU A 137 -8.21 12.06 -9.46
CA LEU A 137 -7.91 13.45 -9.86
C LEU A 137 -6.53 13.60 -10.50
N GLN A 138 -5.58 12.73 -10.14
CA GLN A 138 -4.27 12.69 -10.78
C GLN A 138 -4.38 12.39 -12.29
N GLU A 139 -5.19 11.40 -12.65
CA GLU A 139 -5.41 11.02 -14.03
C GLU A 139 -6.17 12.10 -14.80
N LEU A 140 -7.23 12.67 -14.21
CA LEU A 140 -7.99 13.75 -14.84
C LEU A 140 -7.13 14.99 -15.12
N TYR A 141 -6.37 15.44 -14.12
CA TYR A 141 -5.51 16.60 -14.29
C TYR A 141 -4.43 16.33 -15.33
N TYR A 142 -3.80 15.15 -15.32
CA TYR A 142 -2.82 14.80 -16.33
C TYR A 142 -3.44 14.76 -17.73
N ASP A 143 -4.62 14.17 -17.87
CA ASP A 143 -5.32 14.04 -19.15
C ASP A 143 -5.82 15.40 -19.68
N PHE A 144 -6.14 16.36 -18.82
CA PHE A 144 -6.58 17.69 -19.26
C PHE A 144 -5.43 18.63 -19.61
N THR A 145 -4.22 18.35 -19.13
CA THR A 145 -3.14 19.35 -19.12
C THR A 145 -1.84 18.86 -19.74
N GLY A 146 -1.57 17.56 -19.70
CA GLY A 146 -0.26 16.96 -19.97
C GLY A 146 0.84 17.37 -18.98
N ARG A 147 0.45 17.94 -17.83
CA ARG A 147 1.36 18.44 -16.80
C ARG A 147 1.55 17.42 -15.68
N PRO A 148 2.71 17.40 -15.02
CA PRO A 148 2.94 16.55 -13.86
C PRO A 148 1.95 16.85 -12.71
N VAL A 149 1.43 15.78 -12.10
CA VAL A 149 0.54 15.84 -10.94
C VAL A 149 1.19 15.14 -9.75
N VAL A 150 1.40 15.85 -8.66
CA VAL A 150 2.07 15.34 -7.47
C VAL A 150 1.03 14.91 -6.44
N SER A 151 1.17 13.69 -5.92
CA SER A 151 0.41 13.21 -4.76
C SER A 151 1.19 13.54 -3.49
N ILE A 152 0.61 14.37 -2.62
CA ILE A 152 1.19 14.81 -1.35
C ILE A 152 0.45 14.08 -0.21
N PRO A 153 1.09 13.15 0.52
CA PRO A 153 0.46 12.48 1.65
C PRO A 153 0.12 13.46 2.79
N THR A 154 -0.98 13.21 3.50
CA THR A 154 -1.30 13.94 4.75
C THR A 154 -0.70 13.29 5.99
N ASP A 155 -0.34 12.01 5.93
CA ASP A 155 0.40 11.34 7.01
C ASP A 155 1.76 12.02 7.20
N LEU A 156 2.06 12.43 8.43
CA LEU A 156 3.24 13.24 8.73
C LEU A 156 4.56 12.55 8.38
N LYS A 157 4.66 11.23 8.57
CA LYS A 157 5.90 10.48 8.29
C LYS A 157 6.10 10.35 6.78
N LEU A 158 5.04 10.03 6.05
CA LEU A 158 5.08 9.92 4.59
C LEU A 158 5.31 11.28 3.93
N ALA A 159 4.63 12.33 4.39
CA ALA A 159 4.80 13.70 3.90
C ALA A 159 6.25 14.18 4.06
N LYS A 160 6.84 14.00 5.25
CA LYS A 160 8.25 14.34 5.51
C LYS A 160 9.20 13.54 4.62
N SER A 161 8.92 12.25 4.42
CA SER A 161 9.71 11.40 3.50
C SER A 161 9.62 11.87 2.05
N ALA A 162 8.48 12.44 1.65
CA ALA A 162 8.26 13.05 0.35
C ALA A 162 8.69 14.54 0.28
N MET A 163 9.38 15.07 1.31
CA MET A 163 9.85 16.46 1.40
C MET A 163 8.73 17.51 1.45
N TYR A 164 7.64 17.20 2.15
CA TYR A 164 6.51 18.09 2.42
C TYR A 164 6.30 18.27 3.94
N HIS A 165 6.10 19.54 4.35
CA HIS A 165 5.92 19.94 5.74
C HIS A 165 4.45 20.29 6.01
N VAL A 166 3.57 19.31 5.92
CA VAL A 166 2.12 19.52 6.10
C VAL A 166 1.74 19.90 7.54
N ASP A 167 2.68 19.71 8.49
CA ASP A 167 2.62 20.17 9.88
C ASP A 167 3.05 21.63 10.09
N ASP A 168 3.40 22.35 9.03
CA ASP A 168 3.80 23.75 9.07
C ASP A 168 2.72 24.67 8.48
N PRO A 169 2.24 25.72 9.19
CA PRO A 169 1.35 26.74 8.63
C PRO A 169 1.84 27.36 7.32
N GLU A 170 3.15 27.53 7.13
CA GLU A 170 3.75 28.12 5.93
C GLU A 170 3.45 27.27 4.69
N PHE A 171 3.40 25.94 4.81
CA PHE A 171 3.03 25.05 3.70
C PHE A 171 1.63 25.36 3.16
N TRP A 172 0.66 25.57 4.04
CA TRP A 172 -0.73 25.81 3.69
C TRP A 172 -0.95 27.23 3.13
N LEU A 173 -0.22 28.22 3.64
CA LEU A 173 -0.21 29.57 3.09
C LEU A 173 0.38 29.57 1.68
N ASN A 174 1.53 28.89 1.47
CA ASN A 174 2.15 28.73 0.15
C ASN A 174 1.23 27.97 -0.81
N LEU A 175 0.51 26.94 -0.34
CA LEU A 175 -0.48 26.23 -1.14
C LEU A 175 -1.56 27.19 -1.66
N ASN A 176 -2.06 28.08 -0.81
CA ASN A 176 -3.09 29.05 -1.20
C ASN A 176 -2.57 30.06 -2.23
N GLU A 177 -1.32 30.51 -2.13
CA GLU A 177 -0.70 31.38 -3.13
C GLU A 177 -0.51 30.64 -4.47
N ASP A 178 -0.09 29.37 -4.39
CA ASP A 178 0.15 28.47 -5.53
C ASP A 178 -1.11 28.16 -6.36
N LEU A 179 -2.32 28.35 -5.82
CA LEU A 179 -3.58 28.15 -6.57
C LEU A 179 -3.66 29.01 -7.85
N ASN A 180 -2.89 30.09 -7.96
CA ASN A 180 -2.80 30.88 -9.19
C ASN A 180 -1.99 30.22 -10.32
N ALA A 181 -1.19 29.19 -10.00
CA ALA A 181 -0.34 28.46 -10.94
C ALA A 181 -0.53 26.94 -10.88
N CYS A 182 -1.38 26.45 -9.96
CA CYS A 182 -1.66 25.05 -9.71
C CYS A 182 -3.16 24.84 -9.45
N ALA A 183 -3.64 23.61 -9.57
CA ALA A 183 -4.92 23.20 -9.02
C ALA A 183 -4.72 22.03 -8.05
N TYR A 184 -5.60 21.93 -7.05
CA TYR A 184 -5.46 20.98 -5.95
C TYR A 184 -6.73 20.16 -5.76
N GLY A 185 -6.58 18.84 -5.71
CA GLY A 185 -7.58 17.90 -5.24
C GLY A 185 -7.22 17.35 -3.87
N ALA A 186 -8.17 16.74 -3.19
CA ALA A 186 -7.97 16.01 -1.94
C ALA A 186 -8.77 14.71 -1.94
N THR A 187 -8.17 13.63 -1.44
CA THR A 187 -8.82 12.31 -1.39
C THR A 187 -9.12 11.92 0.06
N ALA A 188 -10.39 11.71 0.41
CA ALA A 188 -10.81 11.35 1.76
C ALA A 188 -10.34 9.93 2.16
N ARG A 189 -10.00 9.71 3.44
CA ARG A 189 -9.70 8.38 4.01
C ARG A 189 -10.99 7.59 4.22
N SER A 190 -10.86 6.26 4.25
CA SER A 190 -11.91 5.38 4.74
C SER A 190 -11.96 5.37 6.28
N GLY A 191 -13.17 5.27 6.82
CA GLY A 191 -13.49 5.10 8.25
C GLY A 191 -13.44 6.35 9.13
N LEU A 192 -13.11 7.53 8.60
CA LEU A 192 -12.86 8.73 9.41
C LEU A 192 -13.72 9.96 9.06
N GLY A 193 -14.38 9.97 7.89
CA GLY A 193 -15.13 11.13 7.39
C GLY A 193 -16.66 11.02 7.49
N SER A 194 -17.21 9.80 7.50
CA SER A 194 -18.63 9.51 7.31
C SER A 194 -19.55 10.22 8.32
N ASN A 195 -19.13 10.28 9.58
CA ASN A 195 -19.89 10.96 10.66
C ASN A 195 -19.97 12.49 10.50
N THR A 196 -19.17 13.08 9.61
CA THR A 196 -19.11 14.54 9.38
C THR A 196 -19.69 14.97 8.03
N GLY A 197 -20.27 14.04 7.25
CA GLY A 197 -20.77 14.29 5.89
C GLY A 197 -19.72 14.16 4.79
N ILE A 198 -18.45 13.90 5.14
CA ILE A 198 -17.38 13.63 4.18
C ILE A 198 -17.47 12.17 3.73
N GLN A 199 -17.66 11.97 2.43
CA GLN A 199 -17.76 10.67 1.78
C GLN A 199 -16.38 10.02 1.68
N GLU A 200 -16.31 8.76 2.11
CA GLU A 200 -15.07 8.00 2.20
C GLU A 200 -14.54 7.62 0.81
N ASN A 201 -13.22 7.64 0.64
CA ASN A 201 -12.54 7.33 -0.63
C ASN A 201 -12.99 8.21 -1.82
N GLN A 202 -13.65 9.34 -1.55
CA GLN A 202 -14.10 10.28 -2.56
C GLN A 202 -13.18 11.50 -2.66
N ALA A 203 -13.26 12.17 -3.81
CA ALA A 203 -12.40 13.28 -4.16
C ALA A 203 -13.09 14.64 -3.99
N TYR A 204 -12.40 15.57 -3.34
CA TYR A 204 -12.86 16.92 -3.03
C TYR A 204 -11.93 17.97 -3.63
N GLY A 205 -12.50 19.08 -4.09
CA GLY A 205 -11.72 20.13 -4.76
C GLY A 205 -11.20 21.13 -3.74
N VAL A 206 -9.89 21.42 -3.71
CA VAL A 206 -9.34 22.46 -2.82
C VAL A 206 -9.45 23.81 -3.53
N LEU A 207 -10.15 24.74 -2.89
CA LEU A 207 -10.49 26.04 -3.48
C LEU A 207 -9.67 27.18 -2.89
N ALA A 208 -9.32 27.09 -1.60
CA ALA A 208 -8.51 28.07 -0.88
C ALA A 208 -8.06 27.51 0.47
N VAL A 209 -7.03 28.11 1.07
CA VAL A 209 -6.78 28.03 2.51
C VAL A 209 -7.04 29.41 3.10
N VAL A 210 -7.86 29.44 4.14
CA VAL A 210 -8.31 30.68 4.77
C VAL A 210 -7.98 30.70 6.25
N SER A 211 -7.71 31.88 6.78
CA SER A 211 -7.58 32.14 8.22
C SER A 211 -8.65 33.15 8.63
N PRO A 212 -9.85 32.68 9.01
CA PRO A 212 -10.97 33.57 9.33
C PRO A 212 -10.75 34.32 10.64
N PHE A 213 -9.97 33.75 11.56
CA PHE A 213 -9.67 34.35 12.86
C PHE A 213 -8.29 35.00 12.82
N LYS A 214 -8.24 36.34 12.90
CA LYS A 214 -6.97 37.08 12.88
C LYS A 214 -6.19 36.81 14.18
N SER A 215 -5.13 36.01 14.09
CA SER A 215 -4.12 35.82 15.14
C SER A 215 -2.81 36.52 14.77
N SER A 216 -2.05 37.00 15.75
CA SER A 216 -0.71 37.55 15.54
C SER A 216 0.33 36.47 15.22
N ASP A 217 0.12 35.25 15.75
CA ASP A 217 0.93 34.06 15.47
C ASP A 217 0.00 32.98 14.89
N ILE A 218 0.09 32.73 13.58
CA ILE A 218 -0.77 31.77 12.88
C ILE A 218 -0.30 30.35 13.19
N THR A 219 -1.20 29.53 13.72
CA THR A 219 -1.00 28.09 13.93
C THR A 219 -1.86 27.27 12.97
N LEU A 220 -1.63 25.96 12.87
CA LEU A 220 -2.47 25.08 12.03
C LEU A 220 -3.95 25.14 12.41
N SER A 221 -4.26 25.33 13.69
CA SER A 221 -5.64 25.41 14.19
C SER A 221 -6.38 26.67 13.73
N ASP A 222 -5.64 27.69 13.28
CA ASP A 222 -6.18 28.94 12.74
C ASP A 222 -6.44 28.89 11.23
N LEU A 223 -6.06 27.79 10.58
CA LEU A 223 -6.16 27.57 9.14
C LEU A 223 -7.27 26.59 8.78
N PHE A 224 -7.99 26.89 7.71
CA PHE A 224 -9.12 26.11 7.22
C PHE A 224 -8.98 25.92 5.72
N VAL A 225 -9.17 24.68 5.26
CA VAL A 225 -9.22 24.34 3.85
C VAL A 225 -10.66 24.56 3.37
N LYS A 226 -10.84 25.48 2.42
CA LYS A 226 -12.10 25.66 1.70
C LYS A 226 -12.16 24.60 0.61
N LEU A 227 -13.12 23.69 0.70
CA LEU A 227 -13.31 22.59 -0.22
C LEU A 227 -14.61 22.75 -1.03
N SER A 228 -14.59 22.32 -2.29
CA SER A 228 -15.79 22.09 -3.08
C SER A 228 -16.37 20.73 -2.70
N ASN A 229 -17.62 20.71 -2.28
CA ASN A 229 -18.36 19.50 -1.97
C ASN A 229 -19.21 19.08 -3.18
N PRO A 230 -18.85 17.99 -3.90
CA PRO A 230 -19.70 17.50 -4.99
C PRO A 230 -20.93 16.71 -4.50
N PHE A 231 -20.97 16.33 -3.23
CA PHE A 231 -22.07 15.57 -2.60
C PHE A 231 -22.97 16.52 -1.82
N VAL A 232 -23.73 17.36 -2.53
CA VAL A 232 -24.55 18.42 -1.92
C VAL A 232 -25.66 17.89 -1.00
N GLU A 233 -26.03 16.61 -1.13
CA GLU A 233 -26.94 15.90 -0.23
C GLU A 233 -26.29 15.54 1.11
N ALA A 234 -24.96 15.32 1.12
CA ALA A 234 -24.18 15.01 2.31
C ALA A 234 -23.68 16.31 2.96
N VAL A 235 -24.52 16.90 3.80
CA VAL A 235 -24.20 18.17 4.47
C VAL A 235 -23.04 17.96 5.46
N TYR A 236 -22.02 18.83 5.36
CA TYR A 236 -20.90 18.82 6.30
C TYR A 236 -21.35 19.26 7.71
N THR A 237 -21.15 18.39 8.70
CA THR A 237 -21.57 18.61 10.10
C THR A 237 -20.39 18.79 11.06
N GLY A 238 -19.15 18.71 10.57
CA GLY A 238 -17.94 18.91 11.37
C GLY A 238 -17.75 20.36 11.88
N PRO A 239 -16.63 20.66 12.56
CA PRO A 239 -16.28 22.02 13.00
C PRO A 239 -16.32 23.02 11.84
N MET A 240 -16.82 24.24 12.12
CA MET A 240 -17.04 25.28 11.11
C MET A 240 -18.07 24.92 10.03
N ASN A 241 -19.01 24.02 10.32
CA ASN A 241 -20.23 23.86 9.51
C ASN A 241 -21.07 25.15 9.47
N ASN A 242 -22.08 25.19 8.59
CA ASN A 242 -22.93 26.36 8.38
C ASN A 242 -23.63 26.90 9.64
N GLU A 243 -23.97 26.02 10.58
CA GLU A 243 -24.68 26.37 11.82
C GLU A 243 -23.73 26.75 12.97
N ASP A 244 -22.41 26.66 12.76
CA ASP A 244 -21.41 26.96 13.79
C ASP A 244 -21.49 28.44 14.21
N VAL A 245 -21.62 28.65 15.52
CA VAL A 245 -21.74 29.99 16.14
C VAL A 245 -20.49 30.85 15.95
N ARG A 246 -19.36 30.26 15.55
CA ARG A 246 -18.12 30.98 15.23
C ARG A 246 -18.22 31.77 13.92
N TRP A 247 -19.20 31.49 13.07
CA TRP A 247 -19.50 32.31 11.89
C TRP A 247 -20.23 33.61 12.29
N THR A 248 -19.47 34.68 12.55
CA THR A 248 -20.03 36.02 12.75
C THR A 248 -20.65 36.58 11.47
N ASP A 249 -21.48 37.61 11.59
CA ASP A 249 -22.13 38.25 10.43
C ASP A 249 -21.11 38.73 9.39
N GLU A 250 -19.97 39.28 9.81
CA GLU A 250 -18.90 39.71 8.90
C GLU A 250 -18.25 38.52 8.17
N LEU A 251 -18.04 37.40 8.87
CA LEU A 251 -17.46 36.20 8.28
C LEU A 251 -18.45 35.52 7.31
N ARG A 252 -19.74 35.52 7.61
CA ARG A 252 -20.79 34.99 6.71
C ARG A 252 -20.84 35.75 5.38
N VAL A 253 -20.70 37.08 5.41
CA VAL A 253 -20.61 37.90 4.19
C VAL A 253 -19.36 37.56 3.37
N THR A 254 -18.24 37.28 4.04
CA THR A 254 -16.94 37.05 3.37
C THR A 254 -16.81 35.63 2.80
N TYR A 255 -17.26 34.63 3.57
CA TYR A 255 -17.02 33.21 3.28
C TYR A 255 -18.28 32.47 2.83
N THR A 256 -19.48 32.96 3.16
CA THR A 256 -20.76 32.38 2.72
C THR A 256 -20.89 30.89 3.05
N PRO A 257 -20.79 30.50 4.34
CA PRO A 257 -20.84 29.10 4.78
C PRO A 257 -22.19 28.41 4.49
N GLU A 258 -23.23 29.15 4.10
CA GLU A 258 -24.55 28.64 3.70
C GLU A 258 -24.53 27.96 2.32
N ARG A 259 -23.47 28.17 1.54
CA ARG A 259 -23.34 27.64 0.19
C ARG A 259 -23.07 26.12 0.23
N ARG A 260 -24.07 25.32 -0.14
CA ARG A 260 -24.10 23.84 0.02
C ARG A 260 -22.99 23.06 -0.69
N ASP A 261 -22.48 23.57 -1.82
CA ASP A 261 -21.37 22.97 -2.58
C ASP A 261 -19.99 23.39 -2.05
N THR A 262 -19.92 24.04 -0.88
CA THR A 262 -18.69 24.52 -0.25
C THR A 262 -18.64 24.12 1.21
N MET A 263 -17.49 23.66 1.69
CA MET A 263 -17.25 23.41 3.11
C MET A 263 -15.91 23.98 3.57
N TYR A 264 -15.81 24.24 4.87
CA TYR A 264 -14.63 24.80 5.52
C TYR A 264 -14.15 23.82 6.59
N VAL A 265 -13.04 23.14 6.31
CA VAL A 265 -12.50 22.09 7.18
C VAL A 265 -11.24 22.60 7.88
N PRO A 266 -11.13 22.56 9.21
CA PRO A 266 -9.88 22.92 9.89
C PRO A 266 -8.71 22.08 9.36
N VAL A 267 -7.54 22.67 9.18
CA VAL A 267 -6.35 21.95 8.65
C VAL A 267 -5.99 20.73 9.50
N THR A 268 -6.12 20.83 10.82
CA THR A 268 -5.88 19.70 11.73
C THR A 268 -6.81 18.52 11.47
N MET A 269 -8.11 18.79 11.30
CA MET A 269 -9.09 17.77 10.90
C MET A 269 -8.84 17.28 9.48
N PHE A 270 -8.42 18.16 8.56
CA PHE A 270 -8.12 17.79 7.18
C PHE A 270 -7.01 16.73 7.13
N LEU A 271 -5.95 16.90 7.92
CA LEU A 271 -4.83 15.94 7.99
C LEU A 271 -5.27 14.55 8.50
N GLU A 272 -6.30 14.50 9.36
CA GLU A 272 -6.86 13.25 9.89
C GLU A 272 -7.86 12.60 8.91
N THR A 273 -8.69 13.41 8.25
CA THR A 273 -9.81 12.95 7.41
C THR A 273 -9.43 12.66 5.96
N PHE A 274 -8.40 13.33 5.43
CA PHE A 274 -7.92 13.13 4.06
C PHE A 274 -6.63 12.32 4.06
N SER A 275 -6.40 11.56 2.98
CA SER A 275 -5.22 10.70 2.80
C SER A 275 -4.10 11.41 2.04
N SER A 276 -4.49 12.28 1.09
CA SER A 276 -3.58 12.89 0.12
C SER A 276 -4.17 14.16 -0.50
N LEU A 277 -3.27 14.99 -1.02
CA LEU A 277 -3.51 16.19 -1.81
C LEU A 277 -2.90 16.04 -3.20
N GLU A 278 -3.69 16.23 -4.26
CA GLU A 278 -3.24 16.03 -5.63
C GLU A 278 -3.00 17.38 -6.28
N LYS A 279 -1.72 17.74 -6.48
CA LYS A 279 -1.28 19.04 -7.00
C LYS A 279 -0.89 18.92 -8.47
N VAL A 280 -1.65 19.52 -9.38
CA VAL A 280 -1.23 19.67 -10.78
C VAL A 280 -0.45 20.96 -11.00
N LEU A 281 0.70 20.86 -11.67
CA LEU A 281 1.59 21.99 -11.98
C LEU A 281 1.23 22.62 -13.34
N LEU A 282 0.24 23.51 -13.33
CA LEU A 282 -0.23 24.19 -14.55
C LEU A 282 0.78 25.23 -15.06
N GLY A 283 1.48 25.88 -14.12
CA GLY A 283 2.67 26.70 -14.32
C GLY A 283 3.88 26.16 -13.57
N GLY A 284 5.03 26.83 -13.69
CA GLY A 284 6.22 26.52 -12.90
C GLY A 284 7.10 25.37 -13.40
N VAL A 285 6.80 24.79 -14.57
CA VAL A 285 7.69 23.85 -15.27
C VAL A 285 7.87 24.24 -16.73
N ALA A 286 9.08 24.02 -17.25
CA ALA A 286 9.43 24.25 -18.65
C ALA A 286 8.72 23.24 -19.56
N LEU A 287 8.27 23.70 -20.74
CA LEU A 287 7.68 22.87 -21.79
C LEU A 287 8.54 22.91 -23.06
N PRO A 288 8.51 21.84 -23.88
CA PRO A 288 7.83 20.55 -23.66
C PRO A 288 8.50 19.72 -22.55
N GLY A 289 7.87 18.62 -22.14
CA GLY A 289 8.54 17.59 -21.34
C GLY A 289 9.42 16.70 -22.22
N TRP A 290 10.32 15.97 -21.59
CA TRP A 290 11.17 14.95 -22.22
C TRP A 290 10.69 13.57 -21.82
N HIS A 291 10.84 12.58 -22.72
CA HIS A 291 10.23 11.26 -22.55
C HIS A 291 11.15 10.13 -23.00
N PHE A 292 11.15 9.03 -22.26
CA PHE A 292 11.79 7.76 -22.60
C PHE A 292 10.78 6.61 -22.52
N ASN A 293 10.52 5.94 -23.65
CA ASN A 293 9.74 4.70 -23.67
C ASN A 293 10.58 3.55 -23.11
N SER A 294 10.13 2.90 -22.04
CA SER A 294 10.91 1.93 -21.28
C SER A 294 10.05 0.76 -20.80
N GLU A 295 10.71 -0.27 -20.28
CA GLU A 295 10.04 -1.42 -19.66
C GLU A 295 10.89 -2.04 -18.54
N TRP A 296 10.19 -2.56 -17.54
CA TRP A 296 10.67 -3.60 -16.64
C TRP A 296 10.34 -4.92 -17.31
N GLY A 297 11.30 -5.50 -18.03
CA GLY A 297 11.19 -6.77 -18.72
C GLY A 297 12.04 -7.84 -18.05
N GLU A 298 12.21 -8.98 -18.72
CA GLU A 298 13.12 -10.02 -18.28
C GLU A 298 14.56 -9.48 -18.21
N GLY A 299 15.17 -9.53 -17.02
CA GLY A 299 16.52 -8.99 -16.80
C GLY A 299 16.57 -7.47 -16.64
N THR A 300 15.43 -6.76 -16.68
CA THR A 300 15.36 -5.33 -16.34
C THR A 300 14.31 -4.97 -15.28
N ASN A 301 13.67 -5.97 -14.67
CA ASN A 301 12.74 -5.85 -13.55
C ASN A 301 13.46 -5.95 -12.21
N GLY A 302 14.42 -5.06 -11.96
CA GLY A 302 15.35 -5.14 -10.83
C GLY A 302 14.73 -4.88 -9.45
N GLY A 303 13.53 -4.30 -9.40
CA GLY A 303 12.79 -3.97 -8.18
C GLY A 303 13.29 -2.76 -7.44
N ASN A 304 13.11 -2.70 -6.12
CA ASN A 304 13.46 -1.54 -5.30
C ASN A 304 14.91 -1.64 -4.74
N PRO A 305 15.49 -0.55 -4.19
CA PRO A 305 16.89 -0.52 -3.76
C PRO A 305 17.28 -1.41 -2.56
N THR A 306 16.31 -2.08 -1.93
CA THR A 306 16.58 -3.13 -0.93
C THR A 306 16.93 -4.48 -1.56
N LEU A 307 16.82 -4.58 -2.90
CA LEU A 307 17.12 -5.78 -3.66
C LEU A 307 18.46 -5.62 -4.40
N VAL A 308 19.32 -6.64 -4.38
CA VAL A 308 20.58 -6.65 -5.15
C VAL A 308 20.34 -6.48 -6.65
N THR A 309 19.20 -6.95 -7.14
CA THR A 309 18.78 -6.83 -8.54
C THR A 309 18.43 -5.40 -8.94
N TRP A 310 18.38 -4.44 -8.01
CA TRP A 310 18.00 -3.05 -8.31
C TRP A 310 18.81 -2.42 -9.45
N ARG A 311 20.10 -2.79 -9.56
CA ARG A 311 21.00 -2.33 -10.61
C ARG A 311 20.64 -2.82 -12.02
N GLU A 312 19.74 -3.79 -12.14
CA GLU A 312 19.23 -4.30 -13.40
C GLU A 312 18.07 -3.46 -13.96
N ASN A 313 17.45 -2.58 -13.17
CA ASN A 313 16.42 -1.66 -13.67
C ASN A 313 16.96 -0.79 -14.84
N PRO A 314 16.09 -0.26 -15.72
CA PRO A 314 16.53 0.71 -16.72
C PRO A 314 17.20 1.93 -16.07
N LEU A 315 18.47 2.18 -16.43
CA LEU A 315 19.28 3.25 -15.84
C LEU A 315 19.37 4.47 -16.75
N TYR A 316 19.25 5.67 -16.16
CA TYR A 316 19.34 6.94 -16.88
C TYR A 316 20.44 7.79 -16.25
N VAL A 317 21.53 8.01 -16.98
CA VAL A 317 22.66 8.83 -16.54
C VAL A 317 22.20 10.28 -16.44
N VAL A 318 22.44 10.88 -15.28
CA VAL A 318 22.14 12.28 -14.97
C VAL A 318 23.45 13.02 -14.71
N ARG A 319 23.62 14.16 -15.38
CA ARG A 319 24.77 15.05 -15.20
C ARG A 319 24.31 16.47 -14.94
N ASN A 320 24.71 17.04 -13.81
CA ASN A 320 24.58 18.47 -13.53
C ASN A 320 25.97 19.11 -13.54
N THR A 321 26.27 19.94 -14.53
CA THR A 321 27.55 20.64 -14.65
C THR A 321 27.53 22.05 -14.05
N SER A 322 26.44 22.48 -13.42
CA SER A 322 26.40 23.76 -12.72
C SER A 322 26.91 23.66 -11.28
N ASP A 323 27.36 24.79 -10.75
CA ASP A 323 27.75 24.95 -9.34
C ASP A 323 26.55 25.14 -8.40
N GLU A 324 25.34 25.21 -8.95
CA GLU A 324 24.09 25.30 -8.19
C GLU A 324 23.25 24.01 -8.33
N PRO A 325 22.45 23.66 -7.31
CA PRO A 325 21.48 22.58 -7.42
C PRO A 325 20.35 22.98 -8.38
N LEU A 326 19.86 22.03 -9.16
CA LEU A 326 18.79 22.22 -10.13
C LEU A 326 17.60 21.30 -9.82
N GLN A 327 16.39 21.81 -10.01
CA GLN A 327 15.17 21.05 -9.73
C GLN A 327 14.52 20.56 -11.03
N ILE A 328 14.02 19.32 -10.99
CA ILE A 328 13.17 18.75 -12.03
C ILE A 328 11.89 18.19 -11.42
N MET A 329 10.87 18.06 -12.26
CA MET A 329 9.77 17.14 -12.04
C MET A 329 10.03 15.89 -12.87
N ALA A 330 10.02 14.70 -12.26
CA ALA A 330 10.19 13.43 -12.94
C ALA A 330 8.98 12.52 -12.68
N MET A 331 8.60 11.72 -13.66
CA MET A 331 7.38 10.91 -13.63
C MET A 331 7.61 9.54 -14.26
N VAL A 332 7.08 8.50 -13.62
CA VAL A 332 6.89 7.17 -14.24
C VAL A 332 5.41 7.04 -14.58
N GLY A 333 5.10 7.01 -15.88
CA GLY A 333 3.73 6.84 -16.38
C GLY A 333 3.49 5.43 -16.93
N GLN A 334 2.48 4.74 -16.45
CA GLN A 334 2.13 3.37 -16.86
C GLN A 334 1.03 3.39 -17.93
N PRO A 335 0.98 2.40 -18.85
CA PRO A 335 -0.11 2.28 -19.80
C PRO A 335 -1.46 2.12 -19.09
N ASP A 336 -2.35 3.08 -19.29
CA ASP A 336 -3.76 2.96 -18.89
C ASP A 336 -4.40 1.63 -19.31
N GLN A 337 -5.12 1.01 -18.38
CA GLN A 337 -5.73 -0.31 -18.55
C GLN A 337 -7.25 -0.26 -18.71
N ARG A 338 -7.88 0.93 -18.57
CA ARG A 338 -9.35 1.08 -18.58
C ARG A 338 -9.99 0.69 -19.90
N HIS A 339 -9.27 0.85 -21.00
CA HIS A 339 -9.70 0.34 -22.29
C HIS A 339 -9.88 -1.20 -22.30
N LYS A 340 -9.43 -1.94 -21.30
CA LYS A 340 -9.66 -3.39 -21.19
C LYS A 340 -10.94 -3.73 -20.42
N LEU A 341 -11.43 -2.84 -19.56
CA LEU A 341 -12.58 -3.08 -18.69
C LEU A 341 -13.87 -3.38 -19.46
N HIS A 342 -14.04 -2.77 -20.65
CA HIS A 342 -15.20 -3.06 -21.49
C HIS A 342 -15.17 -4.47 -22.13
N LEU A 343 -13.98 -5.09 -22.22
CA LEU A 343 -13.80 -6.47 -22.70
C LEU A 343 -13.75 -7.47 -21.54
N MET A 344 -13.30 -7.01 -20.37
CA MET A 344 -13.09 -7.82 -19.16
C MET A 344 -13.66 -7.08 -17.94
N PRO A 345 -14.99 -7.09 -17.73
CA PRO A 345 -15.65 -6.25 -16.69
C PRO A 345 -15.32 -6.64 -15.25
N GLN A 346 -14.76 -7.83 -15.04
CA GLN A 346 -14.34 -8.34 -13.74
C GLN A 346 -12.86 -8.01 -13.43
N GLN A 347 -12.13 -7.48 -14.42
CA GLN A 347 -10.74 -7.12 -14.24
C GLN A 347 -10.66 -5.80 -13.46
N GLU A 348 -9.85 -5.76 -12.42
CA GLU A 348 -9.53 -4.52 -11.72
C GLU A 348 -8.33 -3.82 -12.36
N LEU A 349 -8.24 -2.50 -12.12
CA LEU A 349 -7.06 -1.74 -12.50
C LEU A 349 -5.88 -2.14 -11.62
N ASN A 350 -4.85 -2.72 -12.24
CA ASN A 350 -3.66 -3.17 -11.53
C ASN A 350 -2.43 -2.46 -12.09
N TYR A 351 -2.08 -1.32 -11.51
CA TYR A 351 -0.86 -0.60 -11.81
C TYR A 351 0.28 -1.12 -10.93
N ILE A 352 1.47 -1.28 -11.51
CA ILE A 352 2.65 -1.75 -10.80
C ILE A 352 3.02 -0.69 -9.75
N GLN A 353 3.18 -1.12 -8.51
CA GLN A 353 3.70 -0.23 -7.47
C GLN A 353 5.14 0.15 -7.84
N CYS A 354 5.39 1.41 -8.15
CA CYS A 354 6.69 1.86 -8.68
C CYS A 354 7.11 3.20 -8.10
N GLY A 355 8.41 3.50 -8.22
CA GLY A 355 9.01 4.72 -7.70
C GLY A 355 10.25 5.17 -8.47
N LEU A 356 10.78 6.34 -8.09
CA LEU A 356 11.97 6.94 -8.67
C LEU A 356 13.05 7.14 -7.61
N VAL A 357 14.28 6.77 -7.93
CA VAL A 357 15.44 6.99 -7.07
C VAL A 357 16.51 7.73 -7.85
N LEU A 358 17.02 8.83 -7.30
CA LEU A 358 18.23 9.48 -7.80
C LEU A 358 19.42 8.99 -6.98
N SER A 359 20.42 8.47 -7.67
CA SER A 359 21.64 7.91 -7.09
C SER A 359 22.84 8.67 -7.61
N GLN A 360 23.80 9.00 -6.75
CA GLN A 360 25.04 9.69 -7.09
C GLN A 360 26.21 8.72 -7.02
N SER A 361 27.07 8.75 -8.04
CA SER A 361 28.36 8.07 -8.01
C SER A 361 29.22 8.65 -6.88
N THR A 362 29.77 7.79 -6.03
CA THR A 362 30.81 8.19 -5.07
C THR A 362 32.20 8.11 -5.69
N ASP A 363 32.33 7.44 -6.84
CA ASP A 363 33.58 7.35 -7.59
C ASP A 363 33.88 8.66 -8.35
N THR A 364 35.15 9.03 -8.34
CA THR A 364 35.73 10.18 -9.03
C THR A 364 35.99 9.92 -10.52
N THR A 365 36.07 8.66 -10.95
CA THR A 365 36.35 8.30 -12.36
C THR A 365 35.22 8.73 -13.32
N MET A 366 33.99 8.90 -12.81
CA MET A 366 32.78 9.25 -13.58
C MET A 366 32.52 8.33 -14.79
N ILE A 367 32.98 7.08 -14.73
CA ILE A 367 32.76 6.07 -15.77
C ILE A 367 31.30 5.56 -15.68
N PRO A 368 30.50 5.64 -16.76
CA PRO A 368 29.16 5.07 -16.78
C PRO A 368 29.17 3.56 -16.56
N THR A 369 28.30 3.05 -15.69
CA THR A 369 28.31 1.65 -15.26
C THR A 369 26.90 1.14 -14.94
N TYR A 370 26.71 -0.17 -15.09
CA TYR A 370 25.52 -0.88 -14.61
C TYR A 370 25.71 -1.40 -13.17
N LEU A 371 26.91 -1.31 -12.60
CA LEU A 371 27.22 -1.72 -11.23
C LEU A 371 26.85 -0.62 -10.22
N LEU A 372 25.55 -0.38 -10.06
CA LEU A 372 25.01 0.50 -9.02
C LEU A 372 24.93 -0.26 -7.70
N THR A 373 26.06 -0.36 -7.01
CA THR A 373 26.21 -1.04 -5.72
C THR A 373 26.28 -0.03 -4.57
N ALA A 374 25.96 -0.46 -3.34
CA ALA A 374 25.89 0.44 -2.19
C ALA A 374 27.23 1.06 -1.79
N ASN A 375 28.37 0.47 -2.20
CA ASN A 375 29.71 1.00 -1.92
C ASN A 375 30.12 2.14 -2.86
N ASN A 376 29.68 2.12 -4.13
CA ASN A 376 30.11 3.08 -5.16
C ASN A 376 29.00 4.09 -5.54
N HIS A 377 27.82 3.98 -4.93
CA HIS A 377 26.71 4.90 -5.14
C HIS A 377 25.98 5.26 -3.84
N ARG A 378 25.59 6.53 -3.71
CA ARG A 378 24.74 7.02 -2.62
C ARG A 378 23.39 7.48 -3.15
N MET A 379 22.31 7.13 -2.46
CA MET A 379 20.98 7.59 -2.82
C MET A 379 20.77 9.03 -2.33
N VAL A 380 20.34 9.92 -3.22
CA VAL A 380 20.18 11.36 -2.98
C VAL A 380 18.73 11.78 -3.01
N HIS A 381 17.91 11.07 -3.78
CA HIS A 381 16.45 11.19 -3.77
C HIS A 381 15.84 9.80 -3.70
N LYS A 382 14.81 9.64 -2.86
CA LYS A 382 14.02 8.39 -2.76
C LYS A 382 12.54 8.75 -2.83
N GLY A 383 11.91 8.43 -3.95
CA GLY A 383 10.47 8.59 -4.11
C GLY A 383 9.69 7.53 -3.34
N LEU A 384 8.45 7.87 -2.98
CA LEU A 384 7.48 6.89 -2.52
C LEU A 384 7.10 5.94 -3.67
N TYR A 385 6.96 4.67 -3.35
CA TYR A 385 6.51 3.64 -4.29
C TYR A 385 4.99 3.58 -4.24
N MET A 386 4.33 3.95 -5.33
CA MET A 386 2.87 4.07 -5.42
C MET A 386 2.35 3.26 -6.61
N ASP A 387 1.15 2.71 -6.46
CA ASP A 387 0.40 1.93 -7.45
C ASP A 387 -0.51 2.83 -8.30
N PHE A 388 -0.02 4.02 -8.64
CA PHE A 388 -0.73 4.96 -9.50
C PHE A 388 -0.29 4.84 -10.96
N ARG A 389 -1.19 5.23 -11.86
CA ARG A 389 -0.88 5.32 -13.29
C ARG A 389 0.30 6.25 -13.54
N GLU A 390 0.33 7.41 -12.90
CA GLU A 390 1.46 8.34 -12.91
C GLU A 390 2.06 8.49 -11.51
N VAL A 391 3.34 8.18 -11.34
CA VAL A 391 4.10 8.43 -10.10
C VAL A 391 5.07 9.58 -10.33
N VAL A 392 4.79 10.75 -9.74
CA VAL A 392 5.54 12.00 -9.95
C VAL A 392 6.36 12.36 -8.71
N ASN A 393 7.60 12.79 -8.94
CA ASN A 393 8.53 13.23 -7.91
C ASN A 393 9.12 14.59 -8.26
N ARG A 394 9.22 15.47 -7.26
CA ARG A 394 10.08 16.66 -7.31
C ARG A 394 11.48 16.26 -6.88
N ILE A 395 12.46 16.36 -7.78
CA ILE A 395 13.82 15.91 -7.55
C ILE A 395 14.77 17.11 -7.64
N VAL A 396 15.56 17.32 -6.58
CA VAL A 396 16.64 18.30 -6.57
C VAL A 396 17.95 17.58 -6.89
N VAL A 397 18.54 17.91 -8.03
CA VAL A 397 19.82 17.38 -8.48
C VAL A 397 20.94 18.28 -7.92
N PRO A 398 21.86 17.75 -7.08
CA PRO A 398 22.98 18.53 -6.54
C PRO A 398 23.84 19.19 -7.62
N PRO A 399 24.64 20.21 -7.27
CA PRO A 399 25.66 20.76 -8.18
C PRO A 399 26.76 19.73 -8.48
N ASN A 400 27.45 19.89 -9.60
CA ASN A 400 28.60 19.05 -10.01
C ASN A 400 28.31 17.55 -9.86
N PHE A 401 27.13 17.14 -10.33
CA PHE A 401 26.57 15.82 -10.09
C PHE A 401 26.84 14.87 -11.26
N PHE A 402 27.21 13.63 -10.92
CA PHE A 402 27.19 12.48 -11.82
C PHE A 402 26.52 11.30 -11.13
N GLY A 403 25.54 10.70 -11.79
CA GLY A 403 24.76 9.63 -11.20
C GLY A 403 23.65 9.12 -12.11
N TYR A 404 22.63 8.52 -11.50
CA TYR A 404 21.57 7.78 -12.21
C TYR A 404 20.20 8.07 -11.63
N LEU A 405 19.24 8.33 -12.50
CA LEU A 405 17.82 8.27 -12.19
C LEU A 405 17.33 6.85 -12.52
N VAL A 406 16.75 6.17 -11.54
CA VAL A 406 16.37 4.76 -11.63
C VAL A 406 14.87 4.61 -11.33
N PRO A 407 14.03 4.42 -12.37
CA PRO A 407 12.66 3.96 -12.20
C PRO A 407 12.64 2.45 -11.89
N GLY A 408 12.05 2.07 -10.76
CA GLY A 408 11.94 0.67 -10.33
C GLY A 408 10.52 0.31 -9.89
N ALA A 409 10.13 -0.94 -10.11
CA ALA A 409 8.98 -1.54 -9.45
C ALA A 409 9.31 -1.88 -7.98
N MET A 410 8.30 -2.11 -7.15
CA MET A 410 8.51 -2.49 -5.75
C MET A 410 9.29 -3.80 -5.65
N PHE A 411 8.99 -4.77 -6.50
CA PHE A 411 9.68 -6.06 -6.61
C PHE A 411 10.01 -6.35 -8.08
N HIS A 412 9.90 -7.61 -8.50
CA HIS A 412 10.28 -8.04 -9.85
C HIS A 412 9.12 -7.98 -10.85
N GLU A 413 8.13 -7.12 -10.64
CA GLU A 413 7.00 -6.97 -11.56
C GLU A 413 7.48 -6.54 -12.96
N GLN A 414 6.82 -7.08 -13.99
CA GLN A 414 7.11 -6.73 -15.38
C GLN A 414 6.04 -5.82 -15.95
N GLY A 415 6.46 -4.79 -16.68
CA GLY A 415 5.54 -3.84 -17.29
C GLY A 415 6.24 -2.77 -18.11
N LYS A 416 5.46 -2.10 -18.95
CA LYS A 416 5.93 -0.95 -19.75
C LYS A 416 5.68 0.33 -18.98
N PHE A 417 6.54 1.32 -19.20
CA PHE A 417 6.36 2.65 -18.63
C PHE A 417 6.98 3.74 -19.51
N LEU A 418 6.50 4.96 -19.34
CA LEU A 418 7.03 6.18 -19.91
C LEU A 418 7.72 6.98 -18.80
N LEU A 419 9.05 7.01 -18.81
CA LEU A 419 9.78 7.94 -17.94
C LEU A 419 9.71 9.33 -18.58
N SER A 420 9.14 10.30 -17.86
CA SER A 420 9.07 11.68 -18.30
C SER A 420 9.73 12.62 -17.30
N TYR A 421 10.28 13.73 -17.77
CA TYR A 421 10.76 14.79 -16.89
C TYR A 421 10.57 16.18 -17.48
N TRP A 422 10.54 17.19 -16.61
CA TRP A 422 10.46 18.61 -16.95
C TRP A 422 11.47 19.38 -16.10
N TYR A 423 12.20 20.31 -16.72
CA TYR A 423 13.02 21.27 -15.98
C TYR A 423 12.15 22.29 -15.27
N GLN A 424 12.66 22.85 -14.17
CA GLN A 424 12.05 24.01 -13.53
C GLN A 424 12.05 25.22 -14.50
N ASN A 425 13.20 25.50 -15.11
CA ASN A 425 13.37 26.62 -16.04
C ASN A 425 13.86 26.14 -17.42
N PRO A 426 13.47 26.81 -18.52
CA PRO A 426 13.94 26.46 -19.87
C PRO A 426 15.48 26.49 -20.04
N GLY A 427 16.19 27.26 -19.22
CA GLY A 427 17.66 27.36 -19.29
C GLY A 427 18.42 26.18 -18.68
N ASP A 428 17.75 25.37 -17.86
CA ASP A 428 18.38 24.30 -17.07
C ASP A 428 18.79 23.10 -17.94
N GLU A 429 18.27 22.98 -19.16
CA GLU A 429 18.62 21.93 -20.14
C GLU A 429 20.12 21.94 -20.50
N LYS A 430 20.78 23.11 -20.45
CA LYS A 430 22.20 23.22 -20.78
C LYS A 430 23.10 22.54 -19.75
N PRO A 431 23.00 22.87 -18.44
CA PRO A 431 23.82 22.23 -17.41
C PRO A 431 23.30 20.86 -16.95
N LEU A 432 22.01 20.55 -17.11
CA LEU A 432 21.41 19.32 -16.59
C LEU A 432 20.94 18.39 -17.72
N THR A 433 21.62 17.26 -17.89
CA THR A 433 21.37 16.32 -19.00
C THR A 433 20.97 14.94 -18.51
N PHE A 434 20.11 14.26 -19.29
CA PHE A 434 19.64 12.90 -19.05
C PHE A 434 19.88 12.05 -20.28
N THR A 435 20.49 10.87 -20.11
CA THR A 435 20.67 9.92 -21.21
C THR A 435 20.43 8.50 -20.71
N ARG A 436 19.77 7.66 -21.51
CA ARG A 436 19.66 6.23 -21.19
C ARG A 436 21.07 5.62 -21.18
N LEU A 437 21.39 4.90 -20.12
CA LEU A 437 22.67 4.21 -20.00
C LEU A 437 22.85 3.22 -21.16
N LYS A 438 24.00 3.31 -21.81
CA LYS A 438 24.49 2.32 -22.77
C LYS A 438 25.92 2.00 -22.34
N VAL A 439 26.12 0.78 -21.84
CA VAL A 439 27.45 0.31 -21.44
C VAL A 439 27.87 -0.74 -22.47
N ASP A 440 29.03 -0.52 -23.06
CA ASP A 440 29.61 -1.40 -24.08
C ASP A 440 30.56 -2.41 -23.42
N VAL A 441 30.01 -3.23 -22.52
CA VAL A 441 30.78 -4.16 -21.67
C VAL A 441 30.30 -5.59 -21.92
N ALA A 442 31.25 -6.51 -22.05
CA ALA A 442 31.01 -7.92 -22.37
C ALA A 442 30.40 -8.72 -21.19
N ARG A 443 29.21 -8.33 -20.73
CA ARG A 443 28.48 -8.97 -19.61
C ARG A 443 28.18 -10.46 -19.83
N HIS A 444 28.19 -10.91 -21.09
CA HIS A 444 27.92 -12.28 -21.48
C HIS A 444 29.17 -13.19 -21.43
N LEU A 445 30.37 -12.63 -21.28
CA LEU A 445 31.64 -13.35 -21.18
C LEU A 445 32.47 -12.89 -19.98
N PRO A 446 31.95 -12.99 -18.74
CA PRO A 446 32.70 -12.60 -17.55
C PRO A 446 33.85 -13.57 -17.26
N ALA A 447 34.98 -13.02 -16.82
CA ALA A 447 36.01 -13.79 -16.15
C ALA A 447 35.57 -14.03 -14.69
N ILE A 448 35.25 -15.28 -14.36
CA ILE A 448 34.69 -15.65 -13.04
C ILE A 448 35.74 -16.33 -12.18
N ALA A 449 35.80 -15.97 -10.90
CA ALA A 449 36.50 -16.72 -9.86
C ALA A 449 35.57 -17.00 -8.68
N HIS A 450 35.64 -18.21 -8.14
CA HIS A 450 34.98 -18.58 -6.89
C HIS A 450 36.03 -18.73 -5.80
N VAL A 451 35.77 -18.12 -4.65
CA VAL A 451 36.69 -18.08 -3.52
C VAL A 451 35.90 -18.33 -2.24
N VAL A 452 36.49 -19.02 -1.27
CA VAL A 452 35.91 -19.17 0.06
C VAL A 452 36.86 -18.52 1.06
N LEU A 453 36.30 -17.64 1.91
CA LEU A 453 36.99 -16.98 3.01
C LEU A 453 36.40 -17.43 4.35
N GLU A 454 37.17 -17.25 5.42
CA GLU A 454 36.71 -17.35 6.81
C GLU A 454 37.09 -16.06 7.55
N HIS A 455 36.71 -15.96 8.83
CA HIS A 455 37.06 -14.85 9.72
C HIS A 455 38.57 -14.52 9.68
N GLN A 456 38.90 -13.25 9.47
CA GLN A 456 40.26 -12.71 9.36
C GLN A 456 41.11 -13.32 8.23
N GLN A 457 40.48 -13.85 7.17
CA GLN A 457 41.21 -14.32 5.99
C GLN A 457 41.28 -13.28 4.87
N LYS A 458 42.27 -13.45 4.01
CA LYS A 458 42.38 -12.76 2.72
C LYS A 458 42.67 -13.75 1.60
N ARG A 459 42.23 -13.43 0.38
CA ARG A 459 42.41 -14.26 -0.81
C ARG A 459 42.76 -13.40 -2.02
N ARG A 460 43.64 -13.93 -2.87
CA ARG A 460 44.12 -13.28 -4.09
C ARG A 460 43.48 -13.90 -5.33
N VAL A 461 43.00 -13.05 -6.24
CA VAL A 461 42.47 -13.46 -7.55
C VAL A 461 43.17 -12.67 -8.65
N ASP A 462 43.88 -13.34 -9.54
CA ASP A 462 44.57 -12.70 -10.67
C ASP A 462 43.74 -12.81 -11.96
N PHE A 463 43.78 -11.75 -12.77
CA PHE A 463 43.19 -11.73 -14.10
C PHE A 463 44.10 -10.99 -15.08
N VAL A 464 43.89 -11.24 -16.38
CA VAL A 464 44.64 -10.61 -17.47
C VAL A 464 43.65 -9.92 -18.40
N VAL A 465 44.02 -8.71 -18.85
CA VAL A 465 43.39 -7.99 -19.95
C VAL A 465 44.39 -7.87 -21.10
N ASP A 466 43.93 -7.98 -22.34
CA ASP A 466 44.79 -7.95 -23.53
C ASP A 466 44.93 -6.56 -24.17
N THR A 467 44.09 -5.61 -23.76
CA THR A 467 44.03 -4.23 -24.27
C THR A 467 43.67 -3.28 -23.13
N PRO A 468 44.16 -2.02 -23.11
CA PRO A 468 43.68 -1.00 -22.19
C PRO A 468 42.16 -0.88 -22.22
N THR A 469 41.51 -0.89 -21.05
CA THR A 469 40.05 -1.02 -20.96
C THR A 469 39.49 -0.46 -19.67
N ASP A 470 38.22 -0.06 -19.70
CA ASP A 470 37.43 0.10 -18.47
C ASP A 470 36.99 -1.29 -17.99
N VAL A 471 37.26 -1.60 -16.73
CA VAL A 471 36.82 -2.85 -16.08
C VAL A 471 35.70 -2.59 -15.10
N HIS A 472 34.77 -3.53 -15.05
CA HIS A 472 33.67 -3.56 -14.09
C HIS A 472 33.80 -4.88 -13.32
N ILE A 473 34.10 -4.78 -12.04
CA ILE A 473 34.41 -5.90 -11.16
C ILE A 473 33.31 -5.98 -10.11
N LEU A 474 32.62 -7.11 -10.05
CA LEU A 474 31.57 -7.39 -9.09
C LEU A 474 32.01 -8.51 -8.15
N LEU A 475 32.10 -8.21 -6.86
CA LEU A 475 32.20 -9.21 -5.79
C LEU A 475 30.79 -9.46 -5.24
N ARG A 476 30.37 -10.72 -5.18
CA ARG A 476 29.09 -11.14 -4.62
C ARG A 476 29.28 -12.21 -3.55
N GLN A 477 28.62 -12.01 -2.41
CA GLN A 477 28.48 -13.01 -1.36
C GLN A 477 27.39 -14.02 -1.73
N GLU A 478 27.76 -15.29 -1.86
CA GLU A 478 26.83 -16.37 -2.27
C GLU A 478 26.10 -17.00 -1.07
N LYS A 479 26.59 -16.75 0.15
CA LYS A 479 25.95 -17.23 1.37
C LYS A 479 24.52 -16.69 1.49
N PRO A 480 23.49 -17.56 1.64
CA PRO A 480 22.10 -17.14 1.81
C PRO A 480 21.90 -16.37 3.12
N TYR A 481 21.30 -15.19 3.04
CA TYR A 481 20.94 -14.37 4.20
C TYR A 481 19.90 -13.34 3.77
N ARG A 482 18.88 -13.09 4.59
CA ARG A 482 17.92 -12.01 4.42
C ARG A 482 17.72 -11.32 5.76
N THR A 483 17.65 -10.00 5.74
CA THR A 483 17.33 -9.24 6.96
C THR A 483 15.86 -9.43 7.33
N PRO A 484 15.45 -9.19 8.61
CA PRO A 484 14.06 -9.31 9.05
C PRO A 484 13.04 -8.51 8.20
N ASN A 485 13.50 -7.46 7.52
CA ASN A 485 12.68 -6.62 6.63
C ASN A 485 12.71 -7.09 5.15
N CYS A 486 13.04 -8.36 4.89
CA CYS A 486 13.11 -8.98 3.57
C CYS A 486 14.13 -8.39 2.56
N SER A 487 15.06 -7.53 2.99
CA SER A 487 16.16 -7.04 2.12
C SER A 487 17.19 -8.15 1.88
N ASP A 488 17.59 -8.34 0.62
CA ASP A 488 18.67 -9.25 0.22
C ASP A 488 19.97 -8.51 -0.16
N ALA A 489 19.98 -7.18 -0.09
CA ALA A 489 21.14 -6.33 -0.40
C ALA A 489 22.27 -6.37 0.64
N MET A 490 22.01 -6.93 1.83
CA MET A 490 22.97 -7.03 2.93
C MET A 490 23.19 -8.48 3.38
N THR A 491 24.31 -8.73 4.05
CA THR A 491 24.69 -10.01 4.66
C THR A 491 25.13 -9.81 6.11
N GLU A 492 25.51 -10.90 6.79
CA GLU A 492 26.15 -10.87 8.11
C GLU A 492 27.68 -10.73 8.03
N ASP A 493 28.28 -11.04 6.88
CA ASP A 493 29.73 -11.10 6.69
C ASP A 493 30.26 -9.81 6.04
N PHE A 494 31.37 -9.29 6.56
CA PHE A 494 32.01 -8.07 6.09
C PHE A 494 33.15 -8.41 5.14
N LEU A 495 33.08 -7.87 3.93
CA LEU A 495 34.11 -8.08 2.90
C LEU A 495 34.69 -6.76 2.38
N GLY A 496 35.99 -6.79 2.11
CA GLY A 496 36.71 -5.77 1.35
C GLY A 496 37.20 -6.32 0.01
N MET A 497 37.28 -5.45 -1.01
CA MET A 497 37.86 -5.75 -2.31
C MET A 497 38.78 -4.62 -2.76
N TYR A 498 40.00 -4.95 -3.17
CA TYR A 498 41.04 -4.02 -3.57
C TYR A 498 41.72 -4.50 -4.85
N LEU A 499 41.91 -3.61 -5.81
CA LEU A 499 42.47 -3.84 -7.13
C LEU A 499 43.92 -3.34 -7.19
N TYR A 500 44.82 -4.20 -7.66
CA TYR A 500 46.26 -3.94 -7.79
C TYR A 500 46.70 -4.05 -9.24
N ASP A 501 47.64 -3.19 -9.62
CA ASP A 501 48.32 -3.26 -10.92
C ASP A 501 49.44 -4.32 -10.95
N ALA A 502 50.11 -4.44 -12.10
CA ALA A 502 51.20 -5.39 -12.31
C ALA A 502 52.42 -5.14 -11.39
N ASP A 503 52.57 -3.92 -10.85
CA ASP A 503 53.62 -3.54 -9.91
C ASP A 503 53.20 -3.80 -8.44
N ASN A 504 52.05 -4.45 -8.22
CA ASN A 504 51.39 -4.68 -6.92
C ASN A 504 51.08 -3.38 -6.16
N LYS A 505 50.79 -2.29 -6.87
CA LYS A 505 50.27 -1.07 -6.27
C LYS A 505 48.75 -1.10 -6.25
N CYS A 506 48.13 -0.81 -5.11
CA CYS A 506 46.68 -0.64 -5.03
C CYS A 506 46.25 0.60 -5.83
N ILE A 507 45.38 0.40 -6.82
CA ILE A 507 44.88 1.42 -7.74
C ILE A 507 43.40 1.74 -7.54
N SER A 508 42.63 0.83 -6.92
CA SER A 508 41.24 1.04 -6.56
C SER A 508 40.82 0.07 -5.45
N GLY A 509 39.75 0.37 -4.72
CA GLY A 509 39.25 -0.50 -3.67
C GLY A 509 38.16 0.16 -2.85
N VAL A 510 37.57 -0.61 -1.94
CA VAL A 510 36.65 -0.05 -0.94
C VAL A 510 37.42 0.72 0.14
N ALA A 511 36.78 1.73 0.72
CA ALA A 511 37.38 2.47 1.85
C ALA A 511 37.45 1.64 3.13
N SER A 512 36.49 0.72 3.32
CA SER A 512 36.44 -0.22 4.42
C SER A 512 35.63 -1.46 3.99
N ALA A 513 35.84 -2.58 4.69
CA ALA A 513 35.01 -3.75 4.51
C ALA A 513 33.56 -3.47 4.94
N THR A 514 32.60 -3.99 4.18
CA THR A 514 31.16 -3.78 4.43
C THR A 514 30.41 -5.09 4.32
N ASN A 515 29.22 -5.15 4.91
CA ASN A 515 28.33 -6.29 4.80
C ASN A 515 27.32 -6.16 3.64
N PHE A 516 27.70 -5.47 2.57
CA PHE A 516 26.91 -5.46 1.34
C PHE A 516 27.03 -6.82 0.65
N ARG A 517 25.91 -7.33 0.14
CA ARG A 517 25.92 -8.59 -0.63
C ARG A 517 26.71 -8.46 -1.93
N GLU A 518 26.64 -7.29 -2.57
CA GLU A 518 27.39 -6.99 -3.79
C GLU A 518 28.24 -5.73 -3.61
N THR A 519 29.52 -5.83 -4.00
CA THR A 519 30.50 -4.72 -3.99
C THR A 519 31.07 -4.55 -5.40
N GLY A 520 30.89 -3.38 -5.98
CA GLY A 520 31.36 -3.06 -7.33
C GLY A 520 32.60 -2.17 -7.35
N ILE A 521 33.58 -2.49 -8.20
CA ILE A 521 34.69 -1.59 -8.58
C ILE A 521 34.57 -1.31 -10.08
N VAL A 522 34.68 -0.04 -10.45
CA VAL A 522 34.76 0.40 -11.85
C VAL A 522 36.05 1.21 -12.00
N HIS A 523 36.90 0.84 -12.95
CA HIS A 523 38.20 1.49 -13.09
C HIS A 523 38.74 1.43 -14.52
N HIS A 524 39.50 2.44 -14.91
CA HIS A 524 40.22 2.45 -16.18
C HIS A 524 41.59 1.77 -16.02
N LEU A 525 41.84 0.71 -16.78
CA LEU A 525 43.13 0.03 -16.86
C LEU A 525 43.93 0.57 -18.04
N PRO A 526 45.03 1.31 -17.81
CA PRO A 526 45.74 2.03 -18.87
C PRO A 526 46.66 1.15 -19.73
N ARG A 527 46.84 -0.12 -19.36
CA ARG A 527 47.77 -1.05 -20.01
C ARG A 527 47.14 -2.44 -20.13
N ASP A 528 47.52 -3.16 -21.17
CA ASP A 528 47.35 -4.60 -21.22
C ASP A 528 48.28 -5.28 -20.20
N GLY A 529 47.86 -6.44 -19.70
CA GLY A 529 48.65 -7.23 -18.77
C GLY A 529 47.85 -7.78 -17.60
N ARG A 530 48.59 -8.15 -16.55
CA ARG A 530 48.07 -8.82 -15.36
C ARG A 530 47.68 -7.81 -14.29
N TYR A 531 46.54 -8.06 -13.68
CA TYR A 531 46.01 -7.34 -12.53
C TYR A 531 45.59 -8.35 -11.46
N ALA A 532 45.48 -7.89 -10.21
CA ALA A 532 45.12 -8.76 -9.11
C ALA A 532 44.12 -8.11 -8.17
N LEU A 533 43.28 -8.92 -7.56
CA LEU A 533 42.32 -8.54 -6.53
C LEU A 533 42.76 -9.14 -5.20
N SER A 534 42.76 -8.31 -4.14
CA SER A 534 42.79 -8.75 -2.75
C SER A 534 41.36 -8.69 -2.20
N ILE A 535 40.83 -9.85 -1.78
CA ILE A 535 39.53 -9.97 -1.13
C ILE A 535 39.79 -10.25 0.34
N THR A 536 39.26 -9.43 1.24
CA THR A 536 39.48 -9.54 2.68
C THR A 536 38.15 -9.82 3.39
N CYS A 537 38.19 -10.64 4.45
CA CYS A 537 37.04 -10.97 5.29
C CYS A 537 37.36 -10.70 6.76
N PRO A 538 37.37 -9.42 7.20
CA PRO A 538 37.69 -9.10 8.60
C PRO A 538 36.70 -9.67 9.60
N HIS A 539 35.43 -9.80 9.21
CA HIS A 539 34.40 -10.41 10.03
C HIS A 539 33.56 -11.37 9.18
N GLY A 540 33.62 -12.67 9.48
CA GLY A 540 32.82 -13.68 8.82
C GLY A 540 32.33 -14.71 9.83
N ASN A 541 31.11 -15.18 9.66
CA ASN A 541 30.46 -16.20 10.45
C ASN A 541 30.52 -17.54 9.71
N GLY A 542 31.58 -18.32 9.96
CA GLY A 542 31.84 -19.57 9.23
C GLY A 542 32.41 -19.33 7.84
N GLU A 543 32.11 -20.24 6.91
CA GLU A 543 32.55 -20.12 5.51
C GLU A 543 31.75 -19.03 4.78
N VAL A 544 32.49 -18.14 4.11
CA VAL A 544 31.95 -17.04 3.30
C VAL A 544 32.29 -17.33 1.82
N PRO A 545 31.42 -18.06 1.10
CA PRO A 545 31.60 -18.27 -0.33
C PRO A 545 31.33 -16.97 -1.10
N VAL A 546 32.27 -16.59 -1.96
CA VAL A 546 32.20 -15.39 -2.78
C VAL A 546 32.48 -15.71 -4.25
N ARG A 547 31.77 -14.98 -5.11
CA ARG A 547 31.96 -14.99 -6.56
C ARG A 547 32.45 -13.62 -7.00
N VAL A 548 33.54 -13.62 -7.76
CA VAL A 548 34.07 -12.43 -8.42
C VAL A 548 33.80 -12.55 -9.91
N GLU A 549 33.23 -11.50 -10.50
CA GLU A 549 33.06 -11.35 -11.93
C GLU A 549 33.84 -10.14 -12.41
N VAL A 550 34.73 -10.34 -13.38
CA VAL A 550 35.43 -9.25 -14.07
C VAL A 550 34.94 -9.22 -15.50
N VAL A 551 34.41 -8.08 -15.92
CA VAL A 551 34.07 -7.79 -17.31
C VAL A 551 34.76 -6.50 -17.73
N ALA A 552 34.99 -6.37 -19.04
CA ALA A 552 35.62 -5.22 -19.66
C ALA A 552 34.81 -4.79 -20.88
N ILE A 553 35.27 -3.75 -21.58
CA ILE A 553 34.65 -3.33 -22.84
C ILE A 553 34.67 -4.48 -23.85
N GLU A 554 33.73 -4.52 -24.80
CA GLU A 554 33.63 -5.66 -25.76
C GLU A 554 34.91 -5.95 -26.54
N GLU A 555 35.74 -4.94 -26.78
CA GLU A 555 37.02 -5.08 -27.50
C GLU A 555 38.13 -5.74 -26.65
N ALA A 556 37.99 -5.78 -25.33
CA ALA A 556 39.00 -6.29 -24.41
C ALA A 556 38.64 -7.70 -23.90
N HIS A 557 39.55 -8.66 -24.06
CA HIS A 557 39.36 -10.01 -23.53
C HIS A 557 39.89 -10.10 -22.10
N VAL A 558 39.02 -10.49 -21.18
CA VAL A 558 39.38 -10.74 -19.78
C VAL A 558 39.39 -12.23 -19.50
N ARG A 559 40.40 -12.70 -18.77
CA ARG A 559 40.42 -14.07 -18.24
C ARG A 559 41.07 -14.13 -16.87
N THR A 560 40.56 -14.99 -16.00
CA THR A 560 41.24 -15.34 -14.74
C THR A 560 42.51 -16.14 -15.04
N THR A 561 43.49 -16.06 -14.15
CA THR A 561 44.76 -16.79 -14.28
C THR A 561 45.29 -17.17 -12.90
N GLU A 562 46.11 -18.21 -12.84
CA GLU A 562 46.82 -18.54 -11.60
C GLU A 562 47.81 -17.44 -11.23
N PRO A 563 48.03 -17.18 -9.92
CA PRO A 563 49.04 -16.24 -9.44
C PRO A 563 50.45 -16.63 -9.92
N PRO A 564 51.35 -15.66 -10.17
CA PRO A 564 52.74 -15.95 -10.49
C PRO A 564 53.44 -16.71 -9.35
N ILE A 565 54.49 -17.47 -9.66
CA ILE A 565 55.27 -18.24 -8.65
C ILE A 565 55.90 -17.29 -7.60
N ASP A 566 56.18 -16.05 -7.99
CA ASP A 566 56.74 -14.96 -7.19
C ASP A 566 55.69 -13.96 -6.70
N ALA A 567 54.41 -14.32 -6.70
CA ALA A 567 53.32 -13.46 -6.22
C ALA A 567 53.55 -13.05 -4.76
N VAL A 568 53.77 -11.75 -4.53
CA VAL A 568 53.88 -11.18 -3.19
C VAL A 568 52.49 -11.24 -2.53
N GLU A 569 52.42 -11.70 -1.27
CA GLU A 569 51.22 -11.51 -0.45
C GLU A 569 51.05 -10.02 -0.17
N PHE A 570 49.88 -9.47 -0.50
CA PHE A 570 49.62 -8.05 -0.27
C PHE A 570 49.78 -7.71 1.23
N HIS A 571 50.71 -6.82 1.53
CA HIS A 571 50.84 -6.22 2.86
C HIS A 571 49.84 -5.07 2.92
N ASP A 572 48.64 -5.38 3.39
CA ASP A 572 47.70 -4.35 3.83
C ASP A 572 48.16 -3.94 5.24
N ASP A 573 48.28 -2.65 5.51
CA ASP A 573 48.72 -2.15 6.82
C ASP A 573 47.83 -2.79 7.92
N GLU A 574 48.42 -3.60 8.81
CA GLU A 574 47.72 -4.36 9.87
C GLU A 574 46.92 -3.50 10.88
N SER A 575 46.88 -2.18 10.68
CA SER A 575 46.13 -1.22 11.51
C SER A 575 44.61 -1.17 11.26
N GLU A 576 44.06 -1.90 10.29
CA GLU A 576 42.62 -1.80 9.92
C GLU A 576 41.68 -2.81 10.62
N PHE A 577 42.17 -3.73 11.45
CA PHE A 577 41.32 -4.63 12.25
C PHE A 577 40.82 -4.01 13.56
N THR A 578 40.63 -2.69 13.61
CA THR A 578 40.10 -2.03 14.82
C THR A 578 38.57 -2.10 14.83
N GLU A 579 38.00 -2.62 15.94
CA GLU A 579 36.55 -2.74 16.18
C GLU A 579 35.78 -1.40 16.07
N GLU A 580 36.47 -0.25 16.04
CA GLU A 580 35.86 1.09 15.97
C GLU A 580 35.30 1.46 14.59
N ALA A 581 35.57 0.71 13.52
CA ALA A 581 35.08 1.01 12.16
C ALA A 581 33.74 0.33 11.78
N LEU A 582 33.17 -0.51 12.65
CA LEU A 582 32.00 -1.37 12.38
C LEU A 582 30.62 -0.67 12.43
N SER A 583 30.57 0.66 12.39
CA SER A 583 29.33 1.44 12.46
C SER A 583 29.25 2.47 11.32
N THR A 584 28.96 2.01 10.12
CA THR A 584 28.16 2.82 9.19
C THR A 584 26.86 2.08 8.92
N PRO A 585 25.77 2.41 9.63
CA PRO A 585 24.47 1.93 9.20
C PRO A 585 24.23 2.44 7.77
N LEU A 586 23.50 1.69 6.95
CA LEU A 586 22.73 2.32 5.87
C LEU A 586 22.05 3.55 6.50
N PRO A 587 22.10 4.75 5.89
CA PRO A 587 21.46 5.91 6.49
C PRO A 587 20.02 5.55 6.83
N ARG A 588 19.72 5.46 8.14
CA ARG A 588 18.35 5.57 8.64
C ARG A 588 17.81 6.87 8.04
N ALA A 589 16.58 6.79 7.55
CA ALA A 589 15.91 7.83 6.78
C ALA A 589 15.87 9.16 7.56
N SER A 590 16.89 9.99 7.38
CA SER A 590 16.92 11.39 7.76
C SER A 590 18.21 12.00 7.23
N VAL A 591 18.12 12.81 6.17
CA VAL A 591 19.17 13.79 5.84
C VAL A 591 18.54 15.15 5.92
N ASP A 592 19.01 15.88 6.92
CA ASP A 592 18.79 17.28 7.18
C ASP A 592 19.45 18.11 6.06
N ILE A 593 18.66 18.93 5.36
CA ILE A 593 19.17 19.97 4.45
C ILE A 593 18.58 21.29 4.93
N SER A 594 19.22 21.92 5.92
CA SER A 594 19.05 23.34 6.17
C SER A 594 20.41 24.05 6.08
N ALA A 595 20.64 24.71 4.94
CA ALA A 595 21.73 25.65 4.78
C ALA A 595 21.20 26.90 4.08
N ARG A 596 20.62 27.82 4.86
CA ARG A 596 20.61 29.27 4.61
C ARG A 596 20.07 30.00 5.86
N LYS A 597 20.96 30.71 6.57
CA LYS A 597 20.58 31.81 7.48
C LYS A 597 21.14 33.12 6.93
N PRO A 598 20.32 34.17 6.76
CA PRO A 598 20.80 35.54 6.72
C PRO A 598 21.06 36.07 8.13
N SER A 599 22.03 36.97 8.24
CA SER A 599 22.51 37.60 9.46
C SER A 599 21.48 38.51 10.15
N ALA A 600 21.47 38.52 11.49
CA ALA A 600 21.29 39.73 12.30
C ALA A 600 21.69 39.47 13.77
N ARG A 601 22.02 40.55 14.48
CA ARG A 601 22.82 40.65 15.70
C ARG A 601 22.04 40.42 17.00
N GLY A 602 22.75 39.85 17.99
CA GLY A 602 22.85 40.40 19.36
C GLY A 602 21.82 39.96 20.41
N GLY A 603 22.31 39.35 21.50
CA GLY A 603 21.57 39.24 22.76
C GLY A 603 21.91 38.00 23.59
N SER A 604 22.89 38.14 24.48
CA SER A 604 23.21 37.14 25.52
C SER A 604 22.14 37.17 26.62
N ILE A 605 21.46 36.04 26.91
CA ILE A 605 20.93 35.75 28.26
C ILE A 605 21.06 34.24 28.55
N SER A 606 21.65 33.96 29.70
CA SER A 606 21.87 32.63 30.29
C SER A 606 20.57 32.03 30.83
N ALA A 607 20.28 30.77 30.52
CA ALA A 607 19.40 29.92 31.33
C ALA A 607 19.85 28.47 31.24
N ARG A 608 19.97 27.84 32.42
CA ARG A 608 20.45 26.48 32.65
C ARG A 608 19.50 25.43 32.06
N THR A 609 20.03 24.52 31.26
CA THR A 609 19.35 23.29 30.81
C THR A 609 19.42 22.23 31.92
N PRO A 610 18.32 21.56 32.31
CA PRO A 610 18.38 20.32 33.08
C PRO A 610 18.77 19.15 32.16
N SER A 611 19.57 18.23 32.70
CA SER A 611 20.02 17.00 32.03
C SER A 611 18.84 16.10 31.66
N ILE A 612 18.69 15.80 30.36
CA ILE A 612 17.80 14.79 29.81
C ILE A 612 18.43 13.40 30.09
N PRO A 613 17.68 12.39 30.55
CA PRO A 613 18.19 11.03 30.72
C PRO A 613 18.43 10.37 29.36
N ILE A 614 19.51 9.61 29.26
CA ILE A 614 19.86 8.77 28.11
C ILE A 614 18.76 7.73 27.90
N GLU A 615 18.00 7.83 26.81
CA GLU A 615 17.10 6.77 26.35
C GLU A 615 17.93 5.56 25.89
N VAL A 616 17.69 4.42 26.52
CA VAL A 616 18.28 3.13 26.14
C VAL A 616 17.51 2.60 24.94
N ASP A 617 18.18 2.34 23.83
CA ASP A 617 17.60 1.73 22.63
C ASP A 617 17.06 0.33 22.97
N ILE A 618 15.74 0.15 22.87
CA ILE A 618 14.99 -1.05 23.26
C ILE A 618 14.70 -1.98 22.06
N SER A 619 15.22 -1.67 20.86
CA SER A 619 14.81 -2.32 19.60
C SER A 619 15.34 -3.74 19.37
N HIS A 620 16.19 -4.27 20.25
CA HIS A 620 16.77 -5.62 20.14
C HIS A 620 16.71 -6.40 21.46
N GLN A 621 15.50 -6.72 21.93
CA GLN A 621 15.32 -7.62 23.06
C GLN A 621 15.15 -9.08 22.60
N ASP A 622 15.87 -9.99 23.26
CA ASP A 622 15.68 -11.44 23.12
C ASP A 622 14.36 -11.86 23.80
N LEU A 623 13.36 -12.16 22.97
CA LEU A 623 12.00 -12.58 23.35
C LEU A 623 11.74 -14.08 23.13
N SER A 624 12.80 -14.88 22.91
CA SER A 624 12.69 -16.33 22.61
C SER A 624 12.10 -17.19 23.73
N PHE A 625 11.90 -16.61 24.92
CA PHE A 625 11.32 -17.28 26.09
C PHE A 625 9.78 -17.23 26.13
N LEU A 626 9.16 -16.41 25.28
CA LEU A 626 7.71 -16.35 25.15
C LEU A 626 7.19 -17.55 24.35
N ASP A 627 5.94 -17.92 24.59
CA ASP A 627 5.20 -18.85 23.74
C ASP A 627 5.24 -18.31 22.29
N PRO A 628 5.69 -19.10 21.30
CA PRO A 628 5.77 -18.65 19.90
C PRO A 628 4.42 -18.25 19.29
N ALA A 629 3.30 -18.77 19.79
CA ALA A 629 1.97 -18.46 19.29
C ALA A 629 0.91 -18.34 20.41
N PRO A 630 0.96 -17.29 21.25
CA PRO A 630 -0.02 -17.10 22.33
C PRO A 630 -1.44 -17.05 21.76
N GLU A 631 -2.34 -17.90 22.25
CA GLU A 631 -3.72 -18.06 21.76
C GLU A 631 -3.82 -18.33 20.24
N GLY A 632 -2.78 -18.92 19.63
CA GLY A 632 -2.72 -19.22 18.20
C GLY A 632 -2.26 -18.06 17.30
N ILE A 633 -1.93 -16.89 17.87
CA ILE A 633 -1.41 -15.72 17.13
C ILE A 633 0.11 -15.71 17.19
N ALA A 634 0.80 -15.67 16.05
CA ALA A 634 2.25 -15.61 16.02
C ALA A 634 2.78 -14.35 16.74
N LEU A 635 3.83 -14.49 17.56
CA LEU A 635 4.39 -13.37 18.35
C LEU A 635 4.69 -12.10 17.54
N GLN A 636 5.07 -12.24 16.27
CA GLN A 636 5.38 -11.12 15.37
C GLN A 636 4.15 -10.26 15.02
N ASP A 637 2.95 -10.85 15.10
CA ASP A 637 1.69 -10.17 14.78
C ASP A 637 1.09 -9.50 16.04
N ILE A 638 1.60 -9.82 17.24
CA ILE A 638 1.20 -9.19 18.49
C ILE A 638 2.04 -7.92 18.72
N PRO A 639 1.45 -6.73 18.88
CA PRO A 639 2.18 -5.47 19.05
C PRO A 639 2.73 -5.32 20.49
N LEU A 640 3.55 -6.26 20.94
CA LEU A 640 4.06 -6.40 22.32
C LEU A 640 4.68 -5.10 22.84
N MET A 641 5.58 -4.48 22.08
CA MET A 641 6.27 -3.24 22.49
C MET A 641 5.40 -1.98 22.36
N GLY A 642 4.21 -2.09 21.77
CA GLY A 642 3.20 -1.03 21.76
C GLY A 642 2.46 -0.90 23.10
N GLU A 643 2.45 -1.96 23.92
CA GLU A 643 1.81 -1.96 25.24
C GLU A 643 2.79 -1.46 26.31
N ALA A 644 2.43 -0.36 26.98
CA ALA A 644 3.30 0.29 27.96
C ALA A 644 3.72 -0.64 29.12
N LEU A 645 2.83 -1.54 29.53
CA LEU A 645 3.09 -2.52 30.59
C LEU A 645 4.15 -3.54 30.16
N PHE A 646 3.98 -4.12 28.97
CA PHE A 646 4.95 -5.08 28.43
C PHE A 646 6.32 -4.42 28.17
N ALA A 647 6.34 -3.20 27.61
CA ALA A 647 7.56 -2.43 27.39
C ALA A 647 8.30 -2.09 28.70
N ALA A 648 7.56 -1.83 29.80
CA ALA A 648 8.15 -1.61 31.10
C ALA A 648 8.81 -2.88 31.68
N MET A 649 8.13 -4.04 31.57
CA MET A 649 8.66 -5.33 31.99
C MET A 649 9.88 -5.74 31.16
N ALA A 650 9.84 -5.55 29.84
CA ALA A 650 10.96 -5.70 28.93
C ALA A 650 12.18 -4.86 29.39
N GLY A 651 11.97 -3.60 29.77
CA GLY A 651 13.01 -2.74 30.32
C GLY A 651 13.56 -3.20 31.68
N GLU A 652 12.71 -3.76 32.54
CA GLU A 652 13.11 -4.36 33.83
C GLU A 652 13.94 -5.63 33.61
N ARG A 653 13.52 -6.51 32.70
CA ARG A 653 14.25 -7.73 32.33
C ARG A 653 15.68 -7.41 31.89
N LEU A 654 15.85 -6.36 31.08
CA LEU A 654 17.16 -5.91 30.60
C LEU A 654 18.09 -5.47 31.74
N LYS A 655 17.55 -4.82 32.77
CA LYS A 655 18.32 -4.39 33.95
C LYS A 655 18.75 -5.59 34.79
N VAL A 656 17.85 -6.55 34.98
CA VAL A 656 18.08 -7.74 35.80
C VAL A 656 18.99 -8.76 35.11
N LYS A 657 18.96 -8.83 33.76
CA LYS A 657 19.88 -9.64 32.93
C LYS A 657 21.35 -9.19 32.96
N ARG A 658 21.68 -8.05 33.59
CA ARG A 658 23.08 -7.63 33.78
C ARG A 658 23.86 -8.57 34.72
N ASP A 659 23.15 -9.26 35.61
CA ASP A 659 23.69 -10.34 36.45
C ASP A 659 22.69 -11.52 36.49
N PRO A 660 22.74 -12.43 35.49
CA PRO A 660 21.76 -13.50 35.33
C PRO A 660 21.81 -14.54 36.45
N VAL A 661 22.99 -14.79 37.04
CA VAL A 661 23.19 -15.84 38.04
C VAL A 661 22.59 -15.43 39.38
N ALA A 662 22.79 -14.17 39.79
CA ALA A 662 22.23 -13.66 41.04
C ALA A 662 20.71 -13.46 40.99
N ASN A 663 20.13 -13.29 39.80
CA ASN A 663 18.72 -12.92 39.62
C ASN A 663 17.86 -13.97 38.91
N ALA A 664 18.30 -15.23 38.80
CA ALA A 664 17.61 -16.27 38.04
C ALA A 664 16.11 -16.44 38.41
N SER A 665 15.76 -16.40 39.70
CA SER A 665 14.36 -16.52 40.14
C SER A 665 13.49 -15.33 39.77
N LYS A 666 14.06 -14.11 39.76
CA LYS A 666 13.35 -12.89 39.34
C LYS A 666 13.19 -12.86 37.82
N ILE A 667 14.20 -13.31 37.08
CA ILE A 667 14.12 -13.43 35.62
C ILE A 667 13.01 -14.41 35.25
N ALA A 668 12.97 -15.61 35.86
CA ALA A 668 11.95 -16.60 35.57
C ALA A 668 10.52 -16.12 35.93
N ALA A 669 10.36 -15.42 37.05
CA ALA A 669 9.08 -14.85 37.45
C ALA A 669 8.61 -13.76 36.48
N LEU A 670 9.51 -12.87 36.07
CA LEU A 670 9.23 -11.79 35.13
C LEU A 670 8.95 -12.35 33.72
N GLU A 671 9.68 -13.36 33.28
CA GLU A 671 9.45 -14.04 32.00
C GLU A 671 8.09 -14.75 31.95
N ALA A 672 7.68 -15.40 33.05
CA ALA A 672 6.35 -15.99 33.17
C ALA A 672 5.24 -14.92 33.11
N GLU A 673 5.42 -13.81 33.83
CA GLU A 673 4.45 -12.70 33.81
C GLU A 673 4.38 -12.04 32.42
N MET A 674 5.52 -11.87 31.74
CA MET A 674 5.56 -11.37 30.35
C MET A 674 4.84 -12.32 29.39
N ASN A 675 4.93 -13.64 29.61
CA ASN A 675 4.19 -14.62 28.83
C ASN A 675 2.67 -14.49 29.04
N GLU A 676 2.22 -14.39 30.28
CA GLU A 676 0.79 -14.16 30.60
C GLU A 676 0.26 -12.87 29.95
N VAL A 677 1.04 -11.78 29.97
CA VAL A 677 0.66 -10.53 29.30
C VAL A 677 0.54 -10.71 27.78
N ALA A 678 1.42 -11.52 27.16
CA ALA A 678 1.32 -11.82 25.73
C ALA A 678 0.03 -12.59 25.39
N HIS A 679 -0.36 -13.57 26.22
CA HIS A 679 -1.65 -14.26 26.08
C HIS A 679 -2.85 -13.31 26.25
N GLU A 680 -2.81 -12.42 27.24
CA GLU A 680 -3.89 -11.45 27.46
C GLU A 680 -4.01 -10.43 26.31
N MET A 681 -2.88 -10.05 25.70
CA MET A 681 -2.87 -9.25 24.48
C MET A 681 -3.49 -10.00 23.31
N ALA A 682 -3.16 -11.28 23.12
CA ALA A 682 -3.75 -12.10 22.07
C ALA A 682 -5.27 -12.29 22.26
N LYS A 683 -5.75 -12.49 23.49
CA LYS A 683 -7.20 -12.52 23.81
C LYS A 683 -7.91 -11.22 23.44
N ARG A 684 -7.31 -10.07 23.76
CA ARG A 684 -7.86 -8.76 23.37
C ARG A 684 -7.87 -8.56 21.86
N MET A 685 -6.88 -9.07 21.14
CA MET A 685 -6.86 -9.06 19.68
C MET A 685 -8.02 -9.89 19.12
N HIS A 686 -8.20 -11.14 19.57
CA HIS A 686 -9.33 -11.97 19.17
C HIS A 686 -10.67 -11.30 19.45
N ALA A 687 -10.85 -10.69 20.63
CA ALA A 687 -12.09 -9.99 20.99
C ALA A 687 -12.41 -8.80 20.06
N LYS A 688 -11.41 -8.19 19.43
CA LYS A 688 -11.57 -7.09 18.48
C LYS A 688 -11.74 -7.60 17.04
N GLU A 689 -10.93 -8.57 16.66
CA GLU A 689 -10.83 -9.08 15.29
C GLU A 689 -12.01 -10.01 14.94
N ARG A 690 -12.59 -10.71 15.91
CA ARG A 690 -13.73 -11.63 15.71
C ARG A 690 -15.11 -10.99 15.83
N THR A 691 -15.19 -9.66 15.80
CA THR A 691 -16.45 -8.93 16.04
C THR A 691 -17.51 -9.12 14.96
N PHE A 692 -17.11 -9.55 13.76
CA PHE A 692 -18.01 -9.84 12.64
C PHE A 692 -18.61 -11.26 12.69
N LEU A 693 -18.09 -12.14 13.55
CA LEU A 693 -18.59 -13.50 13.70
C LEU A 693 -19.92 -13.51 14.45
N ASP A 694 -20.81 -14.46 14.10
CA ASP A 694 -21.98 -14.78 14.92
C ASP A 694 -21.51 -15.17 16.34
N PRO A 695 -22.02 -14.56 17.42
CA PRO A 695 -21.70 -14.98 18.79
C PRO A 695 -22.14 -16.41 19.12
N GLU A 696 -23.16 -16.94 18.45
CA GLU A 696 -23.74 -18.26 18.68
C GLU A 696 -24.03 -18.99 17.35
N PRO A 697 -23.01 -19.31 16.52
CA PRO A 697 -23.19 -20.03 15.25
C PRO A 697 -23.85 -21.39 15.48
N GLU A 698 -24.92 -21.69 14.75
CA GLU A 698 -25.77 -22.88 14.97
C GLU A 698 -26.28 -23.01 16.43
N GLY A 699 -26.33 -21.88 17.16
CA GLY A 699 -26.68 -21.76 18.57
C GLY A 699 -25.58 -22.19 19.55
N VAL A 700 -24.35 -22.41 19.09
CA VAL A 700 -23.20 -22.78 19.93
C VAL A 700 -22.36 -21.53 20.24
N PRO A 701 -22.17 -21.14 21.52
CA PRO A 701 -21.30 -20.02 21.87
C PRO A 701 -19.89 -20.15 21.30
N LEU A 702 -19.35 -19.09 20.70
CA LEU A 702 -18.00 -19.07 20.09
C LEU A 702 -16.88 -19.57 21.01
N GLU A 703 -16.99 -19.33 22.32
CA GLU A 703 -16.00 -19.78 23.32
C GLU A 703 -15.91 -21.30 23.48
N LEU A 704 -16.92 -22.03 23.03
CA LEU A 704 -16.95 -23.49 23.01
C LEU A 704 -16.39 -24.06 21.70
N LEU A 705 -16.18 -23.22 20.69
CA LEU A 705 -15.49 -23.59 19.47
C LEU A 705 -13.98 -23.42 19.69
N ALA A 706 -13.21 -24.50 19.49
CA ALA A 706 -11.75 -24.50 19.61
C ALA A 706 -11.06 -23.76 18.44
N LEU A 707 -11.46 -22.51 18.17
CA LEU A 707 -11.00 -21.70 17.03
C LEU A 707 -9.49 -21.47 17.09
N ASN A 708 -8.93 -21.32 18.30
CA ASN A 708 -7.50 -21.10 18.52
C ASN A 708 -6.63 -22.35 18.29
N GLU A 709 -7.25 -23.51 18.05
CA GLU A 709 -6.56 -24.78 17.78
C GLU A 709 -6.81 -25.26 16.33
N ASN A 710 -7.73 -24.61 15.61
CA ASN A 710 -8.08 -25.00 14.25
C ASN A 710 -7.14 -24.34 13.24
N GLU A 711 -6.17 -25.11 12.74
CA GLU A 711 -5.14 -24.61 11.82
C GLU A 711 -5.71 -23.93 10.56
N ALA A 712 -6.80 -24.48 9.99
CA ALA A 712 -7.45 -23.89 8.82
C ALA A 712 -8.11 -22.54 9.13
N PHE A 713 -8.74 -22.40 10.31
CA PHE A 713 -9.33 -21.15 10.77
C PHE A 713 -8.25 -20.09 11.06
N LEU A 714 -7.18 -20.51 11.75
CA LEU A 714 -6.04 -19.63 12.08
C LEU A 714 -5.31 -19.10 10.84
N GLU A 715 -5.22 -19.88 9.76
CA GLU A 715 -4.62 -19.43 8.51
C GLU A 715 -5.46 -18.32 7.86
N LEU A 716 -6.77 -18.49 7.79
CA LEU A 716 -7.70 -17.47 7.30
C LEU A 716 -7.62 -16.18 8.13
N GLU A 717 -7.55 -16.30 9.47
CA GLU A 717 -7.35 -15.12 10.32
C GLU A 717 -5.99 -14.45 10.09
N ARG A 718 -4.94 -15.21 9.76
CA ARG A 718 -3.62 -14.66 9.42
C ARG A 718 -3.67 -13.89 8.11
N GLU A 719 -4.35 -14.42 7.10
CA GLU A 719 -4.58 -13.73 5.83
C GLU A 719 -5.40 -12.45 6.03
N LEU A 720 -6.46 -12.51 6.84
CA LEU A 720 -7.28 -11.35 7.19
C LEU A 720 -6.49 -10.28 7.94
N ARG A 721 -5.65 -10.67 8.91
CA ARG A 721 -4.72 -9.75 9.60
C ARG A 721 -3.72 -9.15 8.63
N ALA A 722 -3.11 -9.94 7.75
CA ALA A 722 -2.17 -9.46 6.75
C ALA A 722 -2.81 -8.43 5.81
N LEU A 723 -4.05 -8.67 5.36
CA LEU A 723 -4.83 -7.71 4.57
C LEU A 723 -5.17 -6.44 5.36
N ASN A 724 -5.55 -6.57 6.63
CA ASN A 724 -5.85 -5.43 7.49
C ASN A 724 -4.62 -4.58 7.83
N HIS A 725 -3.42 -5.17 7.80
CA HIS A 725 -2.15 -4.47 7.97
C HIS A 725 -1.61 -3.83 6.69
N LYS A 726 -2.23 -4.07 5.52
CA LYS A 726 -1.87 -3.38 4.29
C LYS A 726 -2.20 -1.88 4.41
N PRO A 727 -1.35 -0.98 3.88
CA PRO A 727 -1.59 0.47 3.90
C PRO A 727 -2.90 0.88 3.18
N ARG A 728 -3.29 0.11 2.17
CA ARG A 728 -4.58 0.21 1.48
C ARG A 728 -5.32 -1.10 1.69
N LYS A 729 -6.42 -1.02 2.45
CA LYS A 729 -7.27 -2.16 2.74
C LYS A 729 -8.05 -2.56 1.49
N ASP A 730 -7.87 -3.80 1.06
CA ASP A 730 -8.73 -4.40 0.06
C ASP A 730 -10.04 -4.78 0.73
N ALA A 731 -11.01 -3.85 0.71
CA ALA A 731 -12.28 -4.04 1.39
C ALA A 731 -13.06 -5.25 0.85
N SER A 732 -12.88 -5.61 -0.43
CA SER A 732 -13.55 -6.76 -1.03
C SER A 732 -12.90 -8.06 -0.58
N ALA A 733 -11.57 -8.14 -0.54
CA ALA A 733 -10.87 -9.33 -0.05
C ALA A 733 -11.04 -9.49 1.47
N ILE A 734 -11.08 -8.39 2.21
CA ILE A 734 -11.40 -8.40 3.65
C ILE A 734 -12.83 -8.91 3.87
N ALA A 735 -13.82 -8.36 3.18
CA ALA A 735 -15.20 -8.82 3.29
C ALA A 735 -15.35 -10.29 2.86
N ALA A 736 -14.66 -10.72 1.80
CA ALA A 736 -14.69 -12.11 1.37
C ALA A 736 -14.08 -13.07 2.39
N LEU A 737 -12.97 -12.69 3.04
CA LEU A 737 -12.38 -13.48 4.13
C LEU A 737 -13.22 -13.42 5.41
N GLU A 738 -13.86 -12.29 5.71
CA GLU A 738 -14.80 -12.16 6.82
C GLU A 738 -16.01 -13.09 6.59
N ASP A 739 -16.59 -13.10 5.39
CA ASP A 739 -17.66 -14.03 5.00
C ASP A 739 -17.20 -15.50 5.07
N GLU A 740 -15.98 -15.81 4.61
CA GLU A 740 -15.42 -17.17 4.68
C GLU A 740 -15.19 -17.62 6.13
N LEU A 741 -14.67 -16.74 6.99
CA LEU A 741 -14.50 -17.01 8.42
C LEU A 741 -15.86 -17.17 9.12
N PHE A 742 -16.86 -16.36 8.74
CA PHE A 742 -18.24 -16.48 9.21
C PHE A 742 -18.86 -17.83 8.81
N ASP A 743 -18.78 -18.22 7.54
CA ASP A 743 -19.29 -19.52 7.09
C ASP A 743 -18.55 -20.67 7.77
N ARG A 744 -17.23 -20.52 7.98
CA ARG A 744 -16.40 -21.55 8.62
C ARG A 744 -16.78 -21.76 10.08
N THR A 745 -17.16 -20.74 10.84
CA THR A 745 -17.62 -20.92 12.24
C THR A 745 -18.93 -21.70 12.30
N HIS A 746 -19.87 -21.47 11.38
CA HIS A 746 -21.11 -22.26 11.28
C HIS A 746 -20.83 -23.73 10.95
N VAL A 747 -19.91 -24.01 10.02
CA VAL A 747 -19.49 -25.39 9.72
C VAL A 747 -18.87 -26.06 10.95
N LEU A 748 -17.98 -25.37 11.67
CA LEU A 748 -17.34 -25.92 12.87
C LEU A 748 -18.34 -26.18 14.00
N ALA A 749 -19.32 -25.30 14.17
CA ALA A 749 -20.38 -25.48 15.15
C ALA A 749 -21.26 -26.70 14.82
N SER A 750 -21.66 -26.85 13.55
CA SER A 750 -22.42 -28.01 13.08
C SER A 750 -21.65 -29.32 13.27
N GLU A 751 -20.37 -29.36 12.85
CA GLU A 751 -19.51 -30.53 13.04
C GLU A 751 -19.31 -30.88 14.53
N LEU A 752 -19.18 -29.87 15.40
CA LEU A 752 -19.06 -30.09 16.83
C LEU A 752 -20.34 -30.73 17.36
N LYS A 753 -21.52 -30.19 17.04
CA LYS A 753 -22.82 -30.75 17.47
C LYS A 753 -22.98 -32.19 16.97
N GLU A 754 -22.67 -32.49 15.72
CA GLU A 754 -22.79 -33.84 15.17
C GLU A 754 -21.88 -34.84 15.90
N LYS A 755 -20.58 -34.53 16.03
CA LYS A 755 -19.61 -35.36 16.78
C LYS A 755 -20.02 -35.56 18.23
N GLU A 756 -20.65 -34.55 18.82
CA GLU A 756 -21.11 -34.59 20.20
C GLU A 756 -22.33 -35.46 20.41
N ARG A 757 -23.31 -35.33 19.52
CA ARG A 757 -24.54 -36.13 19.51
C ARG A 757 -24.21 -37.62 19.44
N GLU A 758 -23.22 -38.02 18.64
CA GLU A 758 -22.77 -39.42 18.51
C GLU A 758 -22.32 -40.06 19.83
N LEU A 759 -21.87 -39.26 20.80
CA LEU A 759 -21.34 -39.79 22.06
C LEU A 759 -22.42 -40.27 23.03
N PHE A 760 -23.66 -39.78 22.91
CA PHE A 760 -24.70 -40.01 23.91
C PHE A 760 -26.11 -40.23 23.34
N LEU A 761 -26.45 -39.72 22.17
CA LEU A 761 -27.78 -39.93 21.59
C LEU A 761 -27.92 -41.36 21.06
N ASP A 762 -29.10 -41.94 21.30
CA ASP A 762 -29.58 -43.10 20.57
C ASP A 762 -29.61 -42.76 19.06
N PRO A 763 -28.91 -43.50 18.18
CA PRO A 763 -28.90 -43.21 16.74
C PRO A 763 -30.28 -43.34 16.07
N GLN A 764 -31.22 -44.08 16.67
CA GLN A 764 -32.57 -44.27 16.13
C GLN A 764 -33.65 -44.20 17.23
N PRO A 765 -33.91 -43.03 17.83
CA PRO A 765 -34.92 -42.89 18.87
C PRO A 765 -36.29 -43.32 18.35
N GLY A 766 -36.89 -44.36 18.94
CA GLY A 766 -38.17 -44.90 18.47
C GLY A 766 -38.16 -45.45 17.03
N GLY A 767 -36.99 -45.80 16.49
CA GLY A 767 -36.82 -46.33 15.13
C GLY A 767 -36.69 -45.26 14.03
N VAL A 768 -36.58 -43.97 14.38
CA VAL A 768 -36.35 -42.87 13.44
C VAL A 768 -34.89 -42.41 13.53
N PRO A 769 -34.12 -42.34 12.44
CA PRO A 769 -32.75 -41.83 12.47
C PRO A 769 -32.66 -40.41 13.03
N VAL A 770 -31.68 -40.12 13.88
CA VAL A 770 -31.47 -38.78 14.46
C VAL A 770 -31.30 -37.67 13.41
N SER A 771 -30.75 -38.01 12.24
CA SER A 771 -30.61 -37.08 11.11
C SER A 771 -31.94 -36.62 10.49
N GLU A 772 -33.03 -37.34 10.77
CA GLU A 772 -34.37 -37.02 10.28
C GLU A 772 -35.20 -36.24 11.32
N LEU A 773 -34.69 -36.12 12.55
CA LEU A 773 -35.38 -35.41 13.63
C LEU A 773 -35.05 -33.91 13.59
N PRO A 774 -36.02 -33.03 13.91
CA PRO A 774 -35.85 -31.58 13.87
C PRO A 774 -35.08 -31.05 15.10
N LEU A 775 -33.98 -31.69 15.48
CA LEU A 775 -33.23 -31.44 16.72
C LEU A 775 -32.70 -30.00 16.80
N ASP A 776 -32.17 -29.48 15.69
CA ASP A 776 -31.60 -28.12 15.63
C ASP A 776 -32.67 -27.01 15.74
N SER A 777 -33.92 -27.32 15.41
CA SER A 777 -35.04 -26.38 15.52
C SER A 777 -35.87 -26.54 16.81
N ASP A 778 -35.57 -27.56 17.63
CA ASP A 778 -36.25 -27.79 18.89
C ASP A 778 -35.55 -27.03 20.02
N GLU A 779 -36.12 -25.89 20.42
CA GLU A 779 -35.57 -24.99 21.45
C GLU A 779 -35.25 -25.69 22.79
N PRO A 780 -36.10 -26.60 23.34
CA PRO A 780 -35.76 -27.36 24.54
C PRO A 780 -34.54 -28.27 24.36
N PHE A 781 -34.48 -29.03 23.26
CA PHE A 781 -33.35 -29.90 22.94
C PHE A 781 -32.06 -29.08 22.83
N HIS A 782 -32.11 -28.00 22.06
CA HIS A 782 -30.97 -27.13 21.83
C HIS A 782 -30.44 -26.50 23.13
N THR A 783 -31.32 -26.02 24.01
CA THR A 783 -30.93 -25.42 25.30
C THR A 783 -30.16 -26.42 26.18
N MET A 784 -30.64 -27.66 26.27
CA MET A 784 -29.98 -28.72 27.05
C MET A 784 -28.66 -29.16 26.40
N GLU A 785 -28.60 -29.17 25.07
CA GLU A 785 -27.40 -29.49 24.30
C GLU A 785 -26.27 -28.49 24.58
N VAL A 786 -26.56 -27.19 24.54
CA VAL A 786 -25.57 -26.14 24.83
C VAL A 786 -25.10 -26.18 26.29
N GLU A 787 -26.01 -26.39 27.26
CA GLU A 787 -25.63 -26.56 28.68
C GLU A 787 -24.73 -27.77 28.89
N ARG A 788 -24.99 -28.89 28.18
CA ARG A 788 -24.12 -30.06 28.21
C ARG A 788 -22.72 -29.72 27.69
N LEU A 789 -22.62 -29.00 26.57
CA LEU A 789 -21.33 -28.59 26.00
C LEU A 789 -20.54 -27.71 26.98
N ARG A 790 -21.18 -26.75 27.65
CA ARG A 790 -20.55 -25.90 28.68
C ARG A 790 -19.98 -26.72 29.83
N LEU A 791 -20.80 -27.57 30.45
CA LEU A 791 -20.37 -28.38 31.60
C LEU A 791 -19.21 -29.32 31.26
N ARG A 792 -19.16 -29.79 30.02
CA ARG A 792 -18.11 -30.67 29.53
C ARG A 792 -16.82 -29.92 29.20
N ASN A 793 -16.91 -28.66 28.78
CA ASN A 793 -15.75 -27.80 28.58
C ASN A 793 -15.13 -27.34 29.91
N GLU A 794 -15.95 -27.04 30.92
CA GLU A 794 -15.49 -26.54 32.22
C GLU A 794 -14.75 -27.58 33.08
N ASP A 795 -15.41 -28.70 33.40
CA ASP A 795 -14.81 -29.80 34.16
C ASP A 795 -15.58 -31.10 33.89
N PRO A 796 -15.20 -31.86 32.84
CA PRO A 796 -15.92 -33.07 32.47
C PRO A 796 -15.88 -34.17 33.54
N ARG A 797 -14.91 -34.14 34.47
CA ARG A 797 -14.82 -35.11 35.57
C ARG A 797 -15.66 -34.68 36.77
N GLY A 798 -15.62 -33.41 37.13
CA GLY A 798 -16.44 -32.84 38.21
C GLY A 798 -17.93 -32.82 37.88
N ASN A 799 -18.27 -32.56 36.62
CA ASN A 799 -19.67 -32.43 36.16
C ASN A 799 -20.29 -33.74 35.64
N ALA A 800 -19.59 -34.87 35.73
CA ALA A 800 -19.99 -36.14 35.12
C ALA A 800 -21.43 -36.60 35.46
N ALA A 801 -21.90 -36.35 36.69
CA ALA A 801 -23.26 -36.70 37.10
C ALA A 801 -24.32 -35.86 36.39
N LYS A 802 -24.09 -34.54 36.30
CA LYS A 802 -25.02 -33.58 35.65
C LYS A 802 -25.00 -33.73 34.13
N ILE A 803 -23.84 -34.01 33.55
CA ILE A 803 -23.71 -34.34 32.11
C ILE A 803 -24.55 -35.58 31.79
N LYS A 804 -24.44 -36.64 32.59
CA LYS A 804 -25.20 -37.88 32.38
C LYS A 804 -26.72 -37.69 32.54
N GLU A 805 -27.14 -36.81 33.44
CA GLU A 805 -28.54 -36.42 33.60
C GLU A 805 -29.07 -35.74 32.34
N LEU A 806 -28.36 -34.71 31.86
CA LEU A 806 -28.70 -34.01 30.61
C LEU A 806 -28.71 -34.93 29.39
N GLU A 807 -27.76 -35.86 29.28
CA GLU A 807 -27.74 -36.87 28.22
C GLU A 807 -29.00 -37.74 28.23
N GLY A 808 -29.52 -38.08 29.41
CA GLY A 808 -30.78 -38.79 29.56
C GLY A 808 -31.98 -37.96 29.11
N GLU A 809 -32.06 -36.69 29.52
CA GLU A 809 -33.12 -35.75 29.14
C GLU A 809 -33.13 -35.48 27.63
N LEU A 810 -31.95 -35.32 27.02
CA LEU A 810 -31.79 -35.15 25.58
C LEU A 810 -32.28 -36.38 24.81
N ASN A 811 -31.95 -37.60 25.27
CA ASN A 811 -32.45 -38.83 24.66
C ASN A 811 -33.97 -38.99 24.80
N GLU A 812 -34.55 -38.59 25.93
CA GLU A 812 -35.99 -38.59 26.11
C GLU A 812 -36.65 -37.62 25.14
N ARG A 813 -36.13 -36.39 25.04
CA ARG A 813 -36.65 -35.38 24.12
C ARG A 813 -36.57 -35.82 22.65
N ALA A 814 -35.46 -36.44 22.26
CA ALA A 814 -35.32 -37.02 20.92
C ALA A 814 -36.37 -38.11 20.64
N ARG A 815 -36.69 -38.95 21.65
CA ARG A 815 -37.74 -39.96 21.54
C ARG A 815 -39.14 -39.35 21.40
N GLU A 816 -39.44 -38.28 22.15
CA GLU A 816 -40.71 -37.54 22.02
C GLU A 816 -40.87 -36.95 20.61
N LEU A 817 -39.81 -36.36 20.06
CA LEU A 817 -39.79 -35.81 18.69
C LEU A 817 -40.01 -36.91 17.64
N ALA A 818 -39.37 -38.06 17.81
CA ALA A 818 -39.58 -39.22 16.95
C ALA A 818 -41.03 -39.72 16.99
N GLN A 819 -41.63 -39.82 18.18
CA GLN A 819 -43.04 -40.21 18.32
C GLN A 819 -43.98 -39.20 17.64
N LEU A 820 -43.74 -37.91 17.80
CA LEU A 820 -44.53 -36.86 17.16
C LEU A 820 -44.42 -36.93 15.63
N GLN A 821 -43.23 -37.19 15.10
CA GLN A 821 -43.00 -37.38 13.67
C GLN A 821 -43.70 -38.63 13.15
N LEU A 822 -43.55 -39.78 13.82
CA LEU A 822 -44.25 -41.01 13.47
C LEU A 822 -45.78 -40.84 13.52
N HIS A 823 -46.31 -40.12 14.51
CA HIS A 823 -47.75 -39.84 14.59
C HIS A 823 -48.23 -39.03 13.37
N LYS A 824 -47.48 -38.01 12.95
CA LYS A 824 -47.76 -37.25 11.71
C LYS A 824 -47.65 -38.13 10.47
N GLU A 825 -46.62 -38.97 10.37
CA GLU A 825 -46.39 -39.86 9.25
C GLU A 825 -47.49 -40.92 9.14
N ARG A 826 -47.99 -41.43 10.27
CA ARG A 826 -49.05 -42.44 10.38
C ARG A 826 -50.46 -41.87 10.29
N ALA A 827 -50.63 -40.55 10.17
CA ALA A 827 -51.96 -39.90 10.15
C ALA A 827 -52.89 -40.38 9.01
N PHE A 828 -52.34 -41.00 7.96
CA PHE A 828 -53.13 -41.61 6.87
C PHE A 828 -53.65 -43.02 7.20
N LEU A 829 -53.14 -43.67 8.25
CA LEU A 829 -53.59 -44.98 8.71
C LEU A 829 -54.90 -44.85 9.48
N ASN A 830 -55.70 -45.91 9.50
CA ASN A 830 -56.90 -45.97 10.33
C ASN A 830 -56.48 -45.84 11.81
N PRO A 831 -57.03 -44.91 12.62
CA PRO A 831 -56.67 -44.74 14.04
C PRO A 831 -56.98 -45.95 14.93
N GLU A 832 -57.96 -46.77 14.56
CA GLU A 832 -58.35 -47.98 15.31
C GLU A 832 -58.52 -49.19 14.38
N PRO A 833 -57.44 -49.76 13.80
CA PRO A 833 -57.58 -50.95 12.97
C PRO A 833 -58.06 -52.12 13.84
N PHE A 834 -59.20 -52.70 13.43
CA PHE A 834 -59.89 -53.76 14.17
C PHE A 834 -60.30 -53.40 15.62
N GLY A 835 -60.43 -52.10 15.94
CA GLY A 835 -60.89 -51.61 17.24
C GLY A 835 -59.80 -51.48 18.32
N PHE A 836 -58.52 -51.54 17.93
CA PHE A 836 -57.37 -51.28 18.79
C PHE A 836 -56.70 -49.97 18.39
N PRO A 837 -56.41 -49.03 19.31
CA PRO A 837 -55.66 -47.83 19.01
C PRO A 837 -54.30 -48.14 18.39
N LEU A 838 -53.85 -47.35 17.40
CA LEU A 838 -52.54 -47.54 16.74
C LEU A 838 -51.37 -47.57 17.74
N GLU A 839 -51.46 -46.80 18.84
CA GLU A 839 -50.45 -46.71 19.89
C GLU A 839 -50.33 -48.00 20.71
N GLU A 840 -51.36 -48.85 20.74
CA GLU A 840 -51.36 -50.13 21.46
C GLU A 840 -50.82 -51.30 20.62
N LEU A 841 -50.59 -51.08 19.32
CA LEU A 841 -50.14 -52.12 18.39
C LEU A 841 -48.62 -52.31 18.36
N GLY A 842 -47.86 -51.43 19.02
CA GLY A 842 -46.40 -51.53 19.10
C GLY A 842 -45.72 -51.52 17.73
N LEU A 843 -46.23 -50.69 16.80
CA LEU A 843 -45.80 -50.66 15.40
C LEU A 843 -44.31 -50.28 15.24
N GLU A 844 -43.77 -49.54 16.20
CA GLU A 844 -42.36 -49.20 16.33
C GLU A 844 -41.44 -50.41 16.57
N TYR A 845 -41.99 -51.56 16.99
CA TYR A 845 -41.24 -52.80 17.18
C TYR A 845 -41.44 -53.82 16.03
N ASP A 846 -42.22 -53.47 15.00
CA ASP A 846 -42.41 -54.30 13.82
C ASP A 846 -41.45 -53.90 12.69
N ASP A 847 -40.45 -54.74 12.45
CA ASP A 847 -39.42 -54.53 11.43
C ASP A 847 -39.98 -54.27 10.01
N ALA A 848 -41.14 -54.82 9.67
CA ALA A 848 -41.73 -54.62 8.34
C ALA A 848 -42.39 -53.24 8.24
N VAL A 849 -43.03 -52.77 9.30
CA VAL A 849 -43.59 -51.41 9.39
C VAL A 849 -42.46 -50.38 9.38
N VAL A 850 -41.43 -50.54 10.22
CA VAL A 850 -40.29 -49.63 10.29
C VAL A 850 -39.57 -49.50 8.93
N ARG A 851 -39.31 -50.62 8.24
CA ARG A 851 -38.73 -50.59 6.88
C ARG A 851 -39.65 -49.93 5.84
N GLY A 852 -40.96 -50.13 5.98
CA GLY A 852 -41.96 -49.51 5.12
C GLY A 852 -42.01 -48.00 5.29
N GLU A 853 -41.93 -47.52 6.54
CA GLU A 853 -41.90 -46.10 6.90
C GLU A 853 -40.61 -45.43 6.40
N ALA A 854 -39.45 -46.05 6.61
CA ALA A 854 -38.17 -45.56 6.07
C ALA A 854 -38.22 -45.42 4.54
N LYS A 855 -38.77 -46.43 3.84
CA LYS A 855 -38.94 -46.38 2.37
C LYS A 855 -39.97 -45.33 1.93
N LEU A 856 -41.00 -45.09 2.72
CA LEU A 856 -41.98 -44.03 2.44
C LEU A 856 -41.35 -42.64 2.58
N ARG A 857 -40.42 -42.47 3.52
CA ARG A 857 -39.64 -41.23 3.67
C ARG A 857 -38.69 -41.02 2.49
N GLU A 858 -38.00 -42.05 2.01
CA GLU A 858 -37.14 -41.95 0.81
C GLU A 858 -37.90 -41.58 -0.48
N LEU A 859 -39.21 -41.87 -0.55
CA LEU A 859 -40.06 -41.60 -1.72
C LEU A 859 -40.74 -40.22 -1.69
N ARG A 860 -40.68 -39.51 -0.57
CA ARG A 860 -41.22 -38.15 -0.39
C ARG A 860 -40.12 -37.12 -0.59
#